data_AF-A0A947QWX5-F1
#
_entry.id   AF-A0A947QWX5-F1
#
_cell.length_a   1.000
_cell.length_b   1.000
_cell.length_c   1.000
_cell.angle_alpha   90.00
_cell.angle_beta   90.00
_cell.angle_gamma   90.00
#
_symmetry.space_group_name_H-M   'P 1'
#
loop_
_entity.id
_entity.type
_entity.pdbx_description
1 polymer ?
#
loop_
_entity_poly.entity_id
_entity_poly.type
_entity_poly.pdbx_seq_one_letter_code
_entity_poly.pdbx_strand_id
1 'polypeptide(L)'
;MTIDNKIVETICPSCNFPCHVSISSIGKKTTCEKCSHSFRTVKFNHASLLNQFCKIAIKNFLVSEQKLNEIYSEQIAAKSSGQALSIEDRFIEKGFISVEQKDRLMLASVRKLNRMFVGLAMEMNFITKAEGEAALEQQAEDFKNDKLTLVGDILVKKGLLDKDQRESLLLDIQQGKSQKEKQKLEVVNDKTDKYPFIGVVAVEKDLITKSQLENAVVLQQEQGNDGTHKPFEDILYESGIISNDIRDKLVLKTLKKIDKEMGKIAIENGFVTKDDLIKAAARQASKFKNYNYIPLMDILAEDEKLAENEYDLVFSRLHGIERRRIEELIQKGQRILFRISQTRDTGPKYHSVKNDAEPPDTHDENIQDTETNKELSDDDEPGIVLKVSEDSQSAYIHLSSDIKGDTGKSISDLVMDIKNLVEENDIVFGVIGDDLIEACIQAALFKDRQFKIASGEAAKEGSQAEIKYYFETDYLKAGVVTDDGVMDFRDRGDIPFVKKGDILAKFTPSVKGQNGFDVYGNIVSVPEIEAVKFQCGSGTVLSEDGLTIFAGIDGRPEILIGGQIAVYSEMTIKGDVNFETGNIDFKGNVDIQGTICEGFKVRSVNVTAKNINGGEVDVTGNVDVSGGIVNAKIKADGYVQAMYIIGTTVEAFGDFLIVKEIIDSDVRLSGMCRSERCKVISSSLSAKMGVEVSQIGTDVSTPCKIRVGLNDHIDTIIQFQKAILRELKGNLEQKQSNVEKYLDELRSEHQKIMEETMYQDSLNAEKKRLKGKIEKNKVSGNLKKIKIAEKDIEEIDRKLTKSRRQIKAYFSTQDRLLDSIFAGRKVIESHIRRIEPIGEYIRMVSKKQNDKAGVSQVKVKNQLFAKTMIFGQHSSIIIQEDVKNVTVGEFKLTDPEGGRSGRWVMEIKKLK
;
A
#
# COMPACT_ATOMS: atom_id res chain seq x y z
N MET A 1 41.02 31.06 -17.95
CA MET A 1 41.59 29.87 -18.63
C MET A 1 40.48 28.86 -18.76
N THR A 2 40.07 28.55 -19.98
CA THR A 2 39.06 27.52 -20.29
C THR A 2 39.57 26.14 -19.81
N ILE A 3 38.70 25.36 -19.17
CA ILE A 3 39.03 24.09 -18.50
C ILE A 3 39.34 22.95 -19.48
N ASP A 4 39.17 23.17 -20.79
CA ASP A 4 39.51 22.18 -21.83
C ASP A 4 40.98 21.67 -21.77
N ASN A 5 41.86 22.38 -21.04
CA ASN A 5 43.25 21.99 -20.82
C ASN A 5 43.55 21.27 -19.49
N LYS A 6 42.55 20.92 -18.65
CA LYS A 6 42.81 20.18 -17.41
C LYS A 6 42.91 18.67 -17.66
N ILE A 7 44.02 18.08 -17.21
CA ILE A 7 44.40 16.68 -17.42
C ILE A 7 44.03 15.85 -16.18
N VAL A 8 43.29 14.75 -16.39
CA VAL A 8 42.97 13.73 -15.39
C VAL A 8 43.96 12.58 -15.53
N GLU A 9 44.59 12.18 -14.43
CA GLU A 9 45.50 11.04 -14.39
C GLU A 9 44.69 9.77 -14.07
N THR A 10 44.66 8.82 -14.99
CA THR A 10 43.90 7.56 -14.87
C THR A 10 44.84 6.37 -15.06
N ILE A 11 44.66 5.30 -14.29
CA ILE A 11 45.54 4.14 -14.37
C ILE A 11 44.99 3.15 -15.40
N CYS A 12 45.81 2.72 -16.36
CA CYS A 12 45.42 1.69 -17.32
C CYS A 12 45.17 0.34 -16.59
N PRO A 13 43.99 -0.28 -16.74
CA PRO A 13 43.66 -1.53 -16.03
C PRO A 13 44.51 -2.72 -16.46
N SER A 14 45.07 -2.70 -17.68
CA SER A 14 45.90 -3.78 -18.23
C SER A 14 47.37 -3.67 -17.81
N CYS A 15 47.98 -2.48 -17.87
CA CYS A 15 49.43 -2.31 -17.65
C CYS A 15 49.81 -1.42 -16.46
N ASN A 16 48.83 -0.94 -15.68
CA ASN A 16 49.02 -0.08 -14.52
C ASN A 16 49.77 1.25 -14.79
N PHE A 17 49.86 1.67 -16.06
CA PHE A 17 50.52 2.91 -16.45
C PHE A 17 49.59 4.12 -16.23
N PRO A 18 50.08 5.24 -15.65
CA PRO A 18 49.32 6.47 -15.54
C PRO A 18 49.14 7.13 -16.91
N CYS A 19 47.90 7.21 -17.38
CA CYS A 19 47.49 7.85 -18.62
C CYS A 19 46.83 9.20 -18.34
N HIS A 20 47.21 10.22 -19.11
CA HIS A 20 46.72 11.59 -19.00
C HIS A 20 45.56 11.83 -19.98
N VAL A 21 44.38 12.19 -19.49
CA VAL A 21 43.16 12.31 -20.32
C VAL A 21 42.42 13.63 -20.03
N SER A 22 41.83 14.29 -21.03
CA SER A 22 41.05 15.52 -20.81
C SER A 22 39.77 15.28 -19.98
N ILE A 23 39.35 16.27 -19.19
CA ILE A 23 38.09 16.24 -18.41
C ILE A 23 36.87 15.93 -19.29
N SER A 24 36.84 16.43 -20.53
CA SER A 24 35.77 16.19 -21.52
C SER A 24 35.69 14.75 -22.05
N SER A 25 36.67 13.90 -21.70
CA SER A 25 36.80 12.50 -22.12
C SER A 25 36.43 11.49 -21.02
N ILE A 26 36.01 11.96 -19.84
CA ILE A 26 35.53 11.12 -18.74
C ILE A 26 34.30 10.32 -19.20
N GLY A 27 34.36 8.99 -19.13
CA GLY A 27 33.29 8.07 -19.55
C GLY A 27 33.30 7.66 -21.03
N LYS A 28 34.19 8.22 -21.86
CA LYS A 28 34.45 7.81 -23.25
C LYS A 28 35.54 6.73 -23.32
N LYS A 29 35.61 5.98 -24.42
CA LYS A 29 36.70 5.02 -24.67
C LYS A 29 37.98 5.80 -25.00
N THR A 30 39.06 5.51 -24.30
CA THR A 30 40.39 6.03 -24.58
C THR A 30 41.38 4.87 -24.74
N THR A 31 42.50 5.13 -25.42
CA THR A 31 43.55 4.13 -25.68
C THR A 31 44.77 4.42 -24.83
N CYS A 32 45.30 3.39 -24.17
CA CYS A 32 46.53 3.52 -23.39
C CYS A 32 47.71 3.85 -24.30
N GLU A 33 48.48 4.88 -23.95
CA GLU A 33 49.70 5.28 -24.66
C GLU A 33 50.79 4.20 -24.64
N LYS A 34 50.80 3.33 -23.63
CA LYS A 34 51.85 2.31 -23.43
C LYS A 34 51.51 0.92 -23.98
N CYS A 35 50.26 0.47 -23.83
CA CYS A 35 49.87 -0.90 -24.22
C CYS A 35 48.80 -0.96 -25.32
N SER A 36 48.39 0.20 -25.85
CA SER A 36 47.35 0.33 -26.88
C SER A 36 45.99 -0.30 -26.51
N HIS A 37 45.82 -0.76 -25.27
CA HIS A 37 44.56 -1.30 -24.77
C HIS A 37 43.51 -0.20 -24.72
N SER A 38 42.37 -0.43 -25.36
CA SER A 38 41.22 0.48 -25.30
C SER A 38 40.45 0.23 -24.00
N PHE A 39 40.46 1.21 -23.10
CA PHE A 39 39.73 1.15 -21.84
C PHE A 39 38.82 2.36 -21.72
N ARG A 40 37.71 2.23 -20.99
CA ARG A 40 36.93 3.41 -20.60
C ARG A 40 37.57 4.00 -19.36
N THR A 41 37.74 5.33 -19.33
CA THR A 41 38.12 6.04 -18.11
C THR A 41 37.13 5.70 -17.00
N VAL A 42 37.63 5.40 -15.79
CA VAL A 42 36.87 4.77 -14.69
C VAL A 42 35.63 5.61 -14.33
N LYS A 43 34.48 4.93 -14.32
CA LYS A 43 33.12 5.49 -14.23
C LYS A 43 32.71 5.82 -12.79
N PHE A 44 32.33 7.07 -12.55
CA PHE A 44 30.96 7.29 -12.06
C PHE A 44 30.05 7.21 -13.29
N ASN A 45 28.96 6.44 -13.24
CA ASN A 45 27.99 6.47 -14.33
C ASN A 45 27.53 7.92 -14.55
N HIS A 46 27.46 8.38 -15.81
CA HIS A 46 27.01 9.73 -16.14
C HIS A 46 25.66 10.02 -15.45
N ALA A 47 24.80 9.01 -15.28
CA ALA A 47 23.54 9.14 -14.54
C ALA A 47 23.70 9.48 -13.04
N SER A 48 24.66 8.87 -12.33
CA SER A 48 24.88 9.11 -10.89
C SER A 48 25.52 10.46 -10.63
N LEU A 49 26.45 10.85 -11.50
CA LEU A 49 27.08 12.17 -11.48
C LEU A 49 26.05 13.27 -11.74
N LEU A 50 25.20 13.07 -12.75
CA LEU A 50 24.14 14.00 -13.14
C LEU A 50 23.04 14.12 -12.09
N ASN A 51 22.70 13.02 -11.40
CA ASN A 51 21.74 13.03 -10.30
C ASN A 51 22.28 13.86 -9.10
N GLN A 52 23.56 13.72 -8.76
CA GLN A 52 24.17 14.59 -7.74
C GLN A 52 24.34 16.02 -8.22
N PHE A 53 24.66 16.24 -9.49
CA PHE A 53 24.71 17.57 -10.11
C PHE A 53 23.36 18.30 -9.96
N CYS A 54 22.25 17.64 -10.34
CA CYS A 54 20.90 18.21 -10.21
C CYS A 54 20.53 18.46 -8.75
N LYS A 55 20.85 17.53 -7.83
CA LYS A 55 20.59 17.70 -6.39
C LYS A 55 21.39 18.85 -5.78
N ILE A 56 22.63 19.05 -6.19
CA ILE A 56 23.49 20.12 -5.70
C ILE A 56 23.10 21.46 -6.34
N ALA A 57 22.65 21.47 -7.60
CA ALA A 57 22.10 22.65 -8.26
C ALA A 57 20.82 23.14 -7.57
N ILE A 58 19.91 22.23 -7.20
CA ILE A 58 18.72 22.55 -6.41
C ILE A 58 19.10 23.05 -5.01
N LYS A 59 20.00 22.33 -4.32
CA LYS A 59 20.41 22.68 -2.96
C LYS A 59 21.11 24.05 -2.86
N ASN A 60 21.80 24.47 -3.91
CA ASN A 60 22.43 25.79 -4.00
C ASN A 60 21.56 26.84 -4.69
N PHE A 61 20.27 26.56 -4.91
CA PHE A 61 19.29 27.47 -5.50
C PHE A 61 19.63 27.98 -6.91
N LEU A 62 20.48 27.26 -7.64
CA LEU A 62 20.84 27.61 -9.02
C LEU A 62 19.74 27.17 -10.00
N VAL A 63 18.96 26.14 -9.65
CA VAL A 63 17.88 25.58 -10.46
C VAL A 63 16.71 25.18 -9.54
N SER A 64 15.48 25.51 -9.92
CA SER A 64 14.28 25.04 -9.21
C SER A 64 13.84 23.65 -9.68
N GLU A 65 13.16 22.89 -8.83
CA GLU A 65 12.69 21.54 -9.14
C GLU A 65 11.72 21.52 -10.35
N GLN A 66 10.96 22.61 -10.55
CA GLN A 66 10.10 22.81 -11.72
C GLN A 66 10.90 22.99 -13.02
N LYS A 67 11.97 23.79 -13.02
CA LYS A 67 12.86 23.99 -14.20
C LYS A 67 13.64 22.72 -14.55
N LEU A 68 13.97 21.92 -13.55
CA LEU A 68 14.59 20.60 -13.73
C LEU A 68 13.63 19.63 -14.43
N ASN A 69 12.36 19.60 -14.02
CA ASN A 69 11.34 18.76 -14.63
C ASN A 69 11.01 19.17 -16.08
N GLU A 70 11.02 20.47 -16.38
CA GLU A 70 10.91 21.01 -17.74
C GLU A 70 12.02 20.45 -18.65
N ILE A 71 13.29 20.53 -18.22
CA ILE A 71 14.43 19.99 -18.97
C ILE A 71 14.34 18.47 -19.15
N TYR A 72 13.90 17.73 -18.13
CA TYR A 72 13.72 16.28 -18.24
C TYR A 72 12.62 15.91 -19.25
N SER A 73 11.50 16.65 -19.23
CA SER A 73 10.40 16.42 -20.17
C SER A 73 10.81 16.68 -21.62
N GLU A 74 11.58 17.75 -21.86
CA GLU A 74 12.14 18.07 -23.18
C GLU A 74 13.23 17.07 -23.60
N GLN A 75 13.90 16.40 -22.65
CA GLN A 75 14.94 15.41 -22.95
C GLN A 75 14.34 14.07 -23.36
N ILE A 76 13.17 13.73 -22.80
CA ILE A 76 12.36 12.59 -23.25
C ILE A 76 11.87 12.85 -24.68
N ALA A 77 11.43 14.08 -24.99
CA ALA A 77 10.99 14.48 -26.32
C ALA A 77 12.12 14.54 -27.38
N ALA A 78 13.33 14.97 -27.00
CA ALA A 78 14.48 15.10 -27.91
C ALA A 78 15.21 13.76 -28.21
N LYS A 79 15.01 12.73 -27.39
CA LYS A 79 15.54 11.38 -27.69
C LYS A 79 14.95 10.76 -28.97
N SER A 80 13.79 11.26 -29.41
CA SER A 80 13.12 10.86 -30.65
C SER A 80 13.73 11.48 -31.93
N SER A 81 14.54 12.54 -31.83
CA SER A 81 14.98 13.36 -32.98
C SER A 81 16.49 13.36 -33.25
N GLY A 82 17.29 12.55 -32.54
CA GLY A 82 18.69 12.29 -32.89
C GLY A 82 19.71 13.39 -32.54
N GLN A 83 19.30 14.52 -31.97
CA GLN A 83 20.21 15.54 -31.41
C GLN A 83 20.13 15.54 -29.88
N ALA A 84 21.03 14.78 -29.23
CA ALA A 84 21.10 14.72 -27.77
C ALA A 84 22.21 15.62 -27.21
N LEU A 85 21.86 16.85 -26.82
CA LEU A 85 22.67 17.65 -25.91
C LEU A 85 22.63 17.06 -24.49
N SER A 86 23.72 17.17 -23.73
CA SER A 86 23.74 16.73 -22.33
C SER A 86 22.87 17.64 -21.46
N ILE A 87 22.32 17.13 -20.35
CA ILE A 87 21.46 17.93 -19.45
C ILE A 87 22.20 19.18 -18.95
N GLU A 88 23.50 19.04 -18.68
CA GLU A 88 24.36 20.14 -18.20
C GLU A 88 24.52 21.24 -19.26
N ASP A 89 24.61 20.87 -20.53
CA ASP A 89 24.72 21.82 -21.64
C ASP A 89 23.39 22.51 -21.92
N ARG A 90 22.25 21.82 -21.70
CA ARG A 90 20.91 22.42 -21.75
C ARG A 90 20.67 23.44 -20.64
N PHE A 91 21.22 23.22 -19.44
CA PHE A 91 21.19 24.21 -18.37
C PHE A 91 21.91 25.51 -18.76
N ILE A 92 22.96 25.43 -19.58
CA ILE A 92 23.69 26.59 -20.09
C ILE A 92 22.92 27.24 -21.24
N GLU A 93 22.41 26.45 -22.19
CA GLU A 93 21.65 26.94 -23.35
C GLU A 93 20.41 27.76 -22.95
N LYS A 94 19.70 27.31 -21.91
CA LYS A 94 18.53 28.01 -21.35
C LYS A 94 18.92 29.15 -20.39
N GLY A 95 20.21 29.40 -20.18
CA GLY A 95 20.72 30.48 -19.33
C GLY A 95 20.50 30.27 -17.83
N PHE A 96 20.24 29.04 -17.37
CA PHE A 96 20.00 28.74 -15.96
C PHE A 96 21.28 28.70 -15.14
N ILE A 97 22.40 28.31 -15.73
CA ILE A 97 23.73 28.32 -15.11
C ILE A 97 24.78 28.85 -16.09
N SER A 98 25.82 29.51 -15.59
CA SER A 98 27.00 29.86 -16.40
C SER A 98 27.95 28.67 -16.57
N VAL A 99 28.85 28.76 -17.56
CA VAL A 99 29.92 27.75 -17.78
C VAL A 99 30.77 27.57 -16.52
N GLU A 100 31.12 28.66 -15.82
CA GLU A 100 31.85 28.59 -14.53
C GLU A 100 31.05 27.94 -13.40
N GLN A 101 29.72 28.08 -13.39
CA GLN A 101 28.85 27.46 -12.38
C GLN A 101 28.67 25.96 -12.64
N LYS A 102 28.59 25.55 -13.92
CA LYS A 102 28.59 24.13 -14.31
C LYS A 102 29.85 23.43 -13.77
N ASP A 103 31.02 24.04 -13.96
CA ASP A 103 32.30 23.44 -13.56
C ASP A 103 32.41 23.30 -12.03
N ARG A 104 31.95 24.30 -11.27
CA ARG A 104 31.88 24.23 -9.81
C ARG A 104 30.90 23.17 -9.30
N LEU A 105 29.76 23.02 -9.96
CA LEU A 105 28.74 22.01 -9.62
C LEU A 105 29.23 20.60 -9.92
N MET A 106 29.91 20.40 -11.04
CA MET A 106 30.52 19.11 -11.40
C MET A 106 31.57 18.70 -10.38
N LEU A 107 32.43 19.63 -9.99
CA LEU A 107 33.45 19.39 -8.98
C LEU A 107 32.84 19.08 -7.59
N ALA A 108 31.79 19.79 -7.19
CA ALA A 108 31.07 19.52 -5.94
C ALA A 108 30.40 18.14 -5.95
N SER A 109 29.90 17.70 -7.11
CA SER A 109 29.28 16.39 -7.31
C SER A 109 30.29 15.26 -7.15
N VAL A 110 31.47 15.39 -7.76
CA VAL A 110 32.58 14.43 -7.62
C VAL A 110 33.03 14.32 -6.15
N ARG A 111 33.20 15.44 -5.45
CA ARG A 111 33.58 15.44 -4.02
C ARG A 111 32.56 14.72 -3.14
N LYS A 112 31.27 14.89 -3.43
CA LYS A 112 30.21 14.25 -2.66
C LYS A 112 30.16 12.75 -2.92
N LEU A 113 30.36 12.33 -4.16
CA LEU A 113 30.47 10.91 -4.53
C LEU A 113 31.69 10.25 -3.89
N ASN A 114 32.84 10.93 -3.87
CA ASN A 114 34.04 10.45 -3.20
C ASN A 114 33.87 10.29 -1.68
N ARG A 115 33.15 11.21 -1.02
CA ARG A 115 32.80 11.05 0.41
C ARG A 115 31.84 9.90 0.65
N MET A 116 30.87 9.67 -0.25
CA MET A 116 29.97 8.52 -0.15
C MET A 116 30.73 7.20 -0.36
N PHE A 117 31.73 7.18 -1.25
CA PHE A 117 32.61 6.03 -1.44
C PHE A 117 33.39 5.67 -0.18
N VAL A 118 34.01 6.66 0.47
CA VAL A 118 34.70 6.46 1.75
C VAL A 118 33.74 6.02 2.85
N GLY A 119 32.52 6.60 2.89
CA GLY A 119 31.45 6.17 3.80
C GLY A 119 31.11 4.69 3.67
N LEU A 120 30.88 4.23 2.44
CA LEU A 120 30.55 2.81 2.17
C LEU A 120 31.72 1.88 2.44
N ALA A 121 32.95 2.30 2.14
CA ALA A 121 34.14 1.51 2.45
C ALA A 121 34.34 1.35 3.97
N MET A 122 33.96 2.35 4.78
CA MET A 122 33.93 2.24 6.25
C MET A 122 32.79 1.34 6.74
N GLU A 123 31.58 1.45 6.17
CA GLU A 123 30.42 0.62 6.55
C GLU A 123 30.65 -0.88 6.28
N MET A 124 31.40 -1.21 5.24
CA MET A 124 31.79 -2.58 4.89
C MET A 124 33.05 -3.07 5.62
N ASN A 125 33.59 -2.29 6.57
CA ASN A 125 34.83 -2.57 7.32
C ASN A 125 36.08 -2.77 6.43
N PHE A 126 36.11 -2.24 5.21
CA PHE A 126 37.29 -2.33 4.34
C PHE A 126 38.37 -1.31 4.70
N ILE A 127 37.99 -0.16 5.25
CA ILE A 127 38.94 0.88 5.71
C ILE A 127 38.52 1.43 7.06
N THR A 128 39.49 1.87 7.86
CA THR A 128 39.23 2.61 9.10
C THR A 128 38.91 4.08 8.84
N LYS A 129 38.31 4.75 9.82
CA LYS A 129 38.01 6.19 9.74
C LYS A 129 39.25 7.05 9.48
N ALA A 130 40.38 6.70 10.11
CA ALA A 130 41.64 7.42 9.94
C ALA A 130 42.21 7.25 8.52
N GLU A 131 42.12 6.05 7.95
CA GLU A 131 42.57 5.75 6.58
C GLU A 131 41.70 6.44 5.52
N GLY A 132 40.38 6.47 5.76
CA GLY A 132 39.43 7.20 4.90
C GLY A 132 39.64 8.71 4.92
N GLU A 133 39.91 9.29 6.09
CA GLU A 133 40.23 10.72 6.24
C GLU A 133 41.58 11.06 5.57
N ALA A 134 42.61 10.24 5.74
CA ALA A 134 43.92 10.43 5.10
C ALA A 134 43.86 10.33 3.56
N ALA A 135 42.98 9.48 3.00
CA ALA A 135 42.77 9.39 1.56
C ALA A 135 42.01 10.61 0.99
N LEU A 136 41.07 11.17 1.75
CA LEU A 136 40.36 12.40 1.38
C LEU A 136 41.26 13.64 1.48
N GLU A 137 42.17 13.68 2.45
CA GLU A 137 43.14 14.76 2.63
C GLU A 137 44.17 14.78 1.50
N GLN A 138 44.71 13.61 1.14
CA GLN A 138 45.60 13.47 -0.02
C GLN A 138 44.90 13.86 -1.34
N GLN A 139 43.62 13.50 -1.51
CA GLN A 139 42.84 13.98 -2.65
C GLN A 139 42.71 15.51 -2.65
N ALA A 140 42.51 16.13 -1.49
CA ALA A 140 42.40 17.58 -1.37
C ALA A 140 43.73 18.29 -1.69
N GLU A 141 44.86 17.66 -1.40
CA GLU A 141 46.20 18.16 -1.70
C GLU A 141 46.57 17.99 -3.19
N ASP A 142 46.29 16.83 -3.79
CA ASP A 142 46.39 16.61 -5.24
C ASP A 142 45.55 17.66 -6.00
N PHE A 143 44.36 17.99 -5.47
CA PHE A 143 43.49 19.00 -6.04
C PHE A 143 44.06 20.43 -5.97
N LYS A 144 44.84 20.77 -4.92
CA LYS A 144 45.55 22.06 -4.84
C LYS A 144 46.65 22.17 -5.90
N ASN A 145 47.19 21.03 -6.33
CA ASN A 145 48.21 20.92 -7.37
C ASN A 145 47.63 20.68 -8.77
N ASP A 146 46.35 21.02 -9.00
CA ASP A 146 45.62 20.83 -10.26
C ASP A 146 45.55 19.37 -10.78
N LYS A 147 45.82 18.39 -9.92
CA LYS A 147 45.74 16.96 -10.22
C LYS A 147 44.43 16.37 -9.70
N LEU A 148 43.60 15.82 -10.60
CA LEU A 148 42.30 15.24 -10.24
C LEU A 148 42.40 13.72 -10.03
N THR A 149 42.71 13.30 -8.80
CA THR A 149 42.84 11.88 -8.42
C THR A 149 41.58 11.39 -7.70
N LEU A 150 41.04 10.21 -8.04
CA LEU A 150 39.86 9.62 -7.38
C LEU A 150 40.24 8.93 -6.05
N VAL A 151 39.37 8.99 -5.04
CA VAL A 151 39.68 8.40 -3.72
C VAL A 151 39.82 6.88 -3.78
N GLY A 152 39.00 6.20 -4.57
CA GLY A 152 39.12 4.75 -4.76
C GLY A 152 40.48 4.33 -5.31
N ASP A 153 41.08 5.12 -6.21
CA ASP A 153 42.39 4.81 -6.78
C ASP A 153 43.53 5.17 -5.81
N ILE A 154 43.35 6.18 -4.95
CA ILE A 154 44.28 6.48 -3.84
C ILE A 154 44.31 5.32 -2.84
N LEU A 155 43.14 4.76 -2.51
CA LEU A 155 43.02 3.64 -1.56
C LEU A 155 43.62 2.34 -2.12
N VAL A 156 43.40 2.04 -3.40
CA VAL A 156 44.05 0.90 -4.07
C VAL A 156 45.57 1.09 -4.17
N LYS A 157 46.04 2.31 -4.50
CA LYS A 157 47.48 2.61 -4.56
C LYS A 157 48.17 2.49 -3.19
N LYS A 158 47.45 2.75 -2.09
CA LYS A 158 47.92 2.55 -0.72
C LYS A 158 47.83 1.10 -0.23
N GLY A 159 47.27 0.19 -1.02
CA GLY A 159 47.05 -1.21 -0.61
C GLY A 159 45.93 -1.41 0.41
N LEU A 160 45.07 -0.40 0.61
CA LEU A 160 43.96 -0.43 1.58
C LEU A 160 42.69 -1.04 0.99
N LEU A 161 42.61 -1.16 -0.32
CA LEU A 161 41.52 -1.80 -1.07
C LEU A 161 42.13 -2.62 -2.19
N ASP A 162 41.60 -3.81 -2.44
CA ASP A 162 41.92 -4.54 -3.66
C ASP A 162 41.06 -4.05 -4.85
N LYS A 163 41.40 -4.49 -6.07
CA LYS A 163 40.72 -4.05 -7.30
C LYS A 163 39.26 -4.48 -7.34
N ASP A 164 38.94 -5.65 -6.78
CA ASP A 164 37.61 -6.25 -6.82
C ASP A 164 36.68 -5.60 -5.78
N GLN A 165 37.19 -5.32 -4.58
CA GLN A 165 36.53 -4.56 -3.52
C GLN A 165 36.23 -3.13 -3.97
N ARG A 166 37.17 -2.47 -4.65
CA ARG A 166 36.93 -1.14 -5.25
C ARG A 166 35.79 -1.21 -6.27
N GLU A 167 35.78 -2.23 -7.13
CA GLU A 167 34.75 -2.38 -8.17
C GLU A 167 33.39 -2.75 -7.58
N SER A 168 33.34 -3.56 -6.53
CA SER A 168 32.12 -3.87 -5.76
C SER A 168 31.53 -2.61 -5.10
N LEU A 169 32.34 -1.81 -4.43
CA LEU A 169 31.90 -0.55 -3.81
C LEU A 169 31.39 0.45 -4.86
N LEU A 170 32.02 0.50 -6.03
CA LEU A 170 31.52 1.31 -7.14
C LEU A 170 30.18 0.78 -7.67
N LEU A 171 29.99 -0.54 -7.71
CA LEU A 171 28.74 -1.20 -8.08
C LEU A 171 27.62 -0.88 -7.09
N ASP A 172 27.89 -0.88 -5.79
CA ASP A 172 26.92 -0.55 -4.74
C ASP A 172 26.49 0.92 -4.79
N ILE A 173 27.41 1.84 -5.10
CA ILE A 173 27.10 3.25 -5.36
C ILE A 173 26.28 3.40 -6.64
N GLN A 174 26.51 2.54 -7.64
CA GLN A 174 25.78 2.55 -8.93
C GLN A 174 24.37 1.98 -8.81
N GLN A 175 24.15 0.94 -8.00
CA GLN A 175 22.84 0.29 -7.80
C GLN A 175 21.90 1.07 -6.88
N GLY A 176 22.38 2.19 -6.31
CA GLY A 176 21.60 3.26 -5.67
C GLY A 176 20.19 2.88 -5.23
N LYS A 177 20.05 2.38 -4.00
CA LYS A 177 18.78 2.27 -3.25
C LYS A 177 17.61 1.48 -3.85
N SER A 178 17.67 0.94 -5.07
CA SER A 178 16.45 0.35 -5.69
C SER A 178 16.06 -1.03 -5.16
N GLN A 179 17.00 -1.88 -4.71
CA GLN A 179 16.68 -3.18 -4.12
C GLN A 179 16.29 -3.08 -2.64
N LYS A 180 17.01 -2.27 -1.85
CA LYS A 180 16.67 -2.01 -0.43
C LYS A 180 15.34 -1.26 -0.29
N GLU A 181 15.01 -0.31 -1.17
CA GLU A 181 13.69 0.35 -1.16
C GLU A 181 12.57 -0.57 -1.68
N LYS A 182 12.83 -1.52 -2.58
CA LYS A 182 11.82 -2.52 -2.99
C LYS A 182 11.48 -3.49 -1.86
N GLN A 183 12.48 -4.02 -1.14
CA GLN A 183 12.24 -4.87 0.03
C GLN A 183 11.57 -4.10 1.18
N LYS A 184 11.90 -2.80 1.33
CA LYS A 184 11.27 -1.88 2.30
C LYS A 184 9.84 -1.50 1.91
N LEU A 185 9.56 -1.28 0.61
CA LEU A 185 8.20 -1.04 0.11
C LEU A 185 7.32 -2.28 0.19
N GLU A 186 7.85 -3.49 -0.04
CA GLU A 186 7.06 -4.74 0.13
C GLU A 186 6.57 -4.89 1.57
N VAL A 187 7.43 -4.71 2.57
CA VAL A 187 7.05 -4.84 3.99
C VAL A 187 6.16 -3.67 4.46
N VAL A 188 6.30 -2.48 3.85
CA VAL A 188 5.50 -1.29 4.19
C VAL A 188 4.14 -1.25 3.47
N ASN A 189 3.99 -1.95 2.34
CA ASN A 189 2.73 -2.02 1.58
C ASN A 189 1.81 -3.17 2.04
N ASP A 190 2.34 -4.20 2.72
CA ASP A 190 1.58 -5.28 3.38
C ASP A 190 0.99 -4.79 4.73
N LYS A 191 0.16 -3.73 4.71
CA LYS A 191 -0.49 -3.16 5.90
C LYS A 191 -1.68 -3.96 6.45
N THR A 192 -1.63 -5.29 6.34
CA THR A 192 -2.72 -6.20 6.76
C THR A 192 -2.14 -7.41 7.49
N ASP A 193 -2.51 -7.58 8.76
CA ASP A 193 -2.53 -8.76 9.66
C ASP A 193 -1.34 -9.74 9.72
N LYS A 194 -0.30 -9.61 8.89
CA LYS A 194 0.77 -10.60 8.74
C LYS A 194 1.98 -10.38 9.67
N TYR A 195 2.29 -9.14 10.04
CA TYR A 195 3.48 -8.82 10.87
C TYR A 195 3.13 -7.82 11.99
N PRO A 196 3.68 -7.98 13.21
CA PRO A 196 3.50 -7.02 14.30
C PRO A 196 4.00 -5.62 13.95
N PHE A 197 3.25 -4.58 14.32
CA PHE A 197 3.59 -3.18 13.99
C PHE A 197 5.01 -2.78 14.41
N ILE A 198 5.45 -3.16 15.62
CA ILE A 198 6.81 -2.87 16.10
C ILE A 198 7.88 -3.61 15.28
N GLY A 199 7.58 -4.79 14.73
CA GLY A 199 8.44 -5.52 13.80
C GLY A 199 8.57 -4.83 12.45
N VAL A 200 7.47 -4.30 11.91
CA VAL A 200 7.47 -3.45 10.69
C VAL A 200 8.31 -2.19 10.92
N VAL A 201 8.20 -1.55 12.10
CA VAL A 201 9.05 -0.41 12.48
C VAL A 201 10.52 -0.81 12.57
N ALA A 202 10.84 -1.99 13.08
CA ALA A 202 12.21 -2.46 13.18
C ALA A 202 12.87 -2.62 11.79
N VAL A 203 12.14 -3.17 10.82
CA VAL A 203 12.59 -3.26 9.41
C VAL A 203 12.69 -1.87 8.77
N GLU A 204 11.69 -1.00 8.97
CA GLU A 204 11.73 0.37 8.43
C GLU A 204 12.91 1.20 8.96
N LYS A 205 13.35 0.93 10.18
CA LYS A 205 14.45 1.63 10.85
C LYS A 205 15.79 0.93 10.68
N ASP A 206 15.84 -0.07 9.80
CA ASP A 206 17.03 -0.87 9.46
C ASP A 206 17.68 -1.50 10.72
N LEU A 207 16.85 -1.85 11.71
CA LEU A 207 17.29 -2.50 12.96
C LEU A 207 17.32 -4.03 12.82
N ILE A 208 16.46 -4.58 11.96
CA ILE A 208 16.41 -6.01 11.62
C ILE A 208 16.10 -6.17 10.12
N THR A 209 16.44 -7.32 9.54
CA THR A 209 16.12 -7.68 8.15
C THR A 209 14.73 -8.31 8.02
N LYS A 210 14.18 -8.39 6.79
CA LYS A 210 12.87 -9.07 6.54
C LYS A 210 12.90 -10.54 6.97
N SER A 211 14.00 -11.24 6.72
CA SER A 211 14.17 -12.64 7.15
C SER A 211 14.22 -12.78 8.67
N GLN A 212 14.90 -11.86 9.37
CA GLN A 212 14.88 -11.84 10.84
C GLN A 212 13.49 -11.52 11.42
N LEU A 213 12.71 -10.67 10.74
CA LEU A 213 11.32 -10.40 11.10
C LEU A 213 10.44 -11.66 10.92
N GLU A 214 10.57 -12.35 9.78
CA GLU A 214 9.82 -13.58 9.51
C GLU A 214 10.15 -14.68 10.54
N ASN A 215 11.42 -14.87 10.86
CA ASN A 215 11.85 -15.81 11.89
C ASN A 215 11.30 -15.45 13.28
N ALA A 216 11.30 -14.17 13.65
CA ALA A 216 10.78 -13.72 14.94
C ALA A 216 9.25 -13.86 15.05
N VAL A 217 8.52 -13.76 13.94
CA VAL A 217 7.06 -14.02 13.91
C VAL A 217 6.76 -15.50 14.09
N VAL A 218 7.55 -16.39 13.49
CA VAL A 218 7.43 -17.84 13.73
C VAL A 218 7.65 -18.16 15.20
N LEU A 219 8.70 -17.62 15.81
CA LEU A 219 8.97 -17.76 17.25
C LEU A 219 7.83 -17.21 18.13
N GLN A 220 7.13 -16.17 17.68
CA GLN A 220 5.97 -15.62 18.38
C GLN A 220 4.73 -16.53 18.28
N GLN A 221 4.56 -17.24 17.16
CA GLN A 221 3.46 -18.17 16.93
C GLN A 221 3.66 -19.50 17.66
N GLU A 222 4.91 -19.96 17.79
CA GLU A 222 5.27 -21.18 18.54
C GLU A 222 5.02 -21.05 20.05
N GLN A 223 4.90 -19.82 20.59
CA GLN A 223 4.66 -19.57 22.02
C GLN A 223 3.16 -19.56 22.43
N GLY A 224 2.21 -20.00 21.59
CA GLY A 224 0.78 -19.75 21.81
C GLY A 224 -0.09 -20.91 22.32
N ASN A 225 -0.42 -20.92 23.63
CA ASN A 225 -1.81 -21.09 24.13
C ASN A 225 -2.09 -20.79 25.63
N ASP A 226 -1.16 -20.21 26.40
CA ASP A 226 -1.36 -19.98 27.85
C ASP A 226 -1.69 -18.53 28.26
N GLY A 227 -2.10 -17.67 27.32
CA GLY A 227 -2.65 -16.34 27.64
C GLY A 227 -1.64 -15.28 28.12
N THR A 228 -0.34 -15.57 28.19
CA THR A 228 0.71 -14.57 28.46
C THR A 228 1.61 -14.36 27.23
N HIS A 229 1.10 -13.70 26.19
CA HIS A 229 1.93 -13.34 25.03
C HIS A 229 3.06 -12.39 25.45
N LYS A 230 4.32 -12.79 25.24
CA LYS A 230 5.46 -11.90 25.43
C LYS A 230 5.45 -10.78 24.37
N PRO A 231 5.81 -9.55 24.75
CA PRO A 231 6.00 -8.43 23.83
C PRO A 231 6.99 -8.75 22.69
N PHE A 232 6.67 -8.38 21.45
CA PHE A 232 7.51 -8.73 20.28
C PHE A 232 8.95 -8.19 20.37
N GLU A 233 9.15 -7.02 20.97
CA GLU A 233 10.49 -6.46 21.22
C GLU A 233 11.32 -7.26 22.24
N ASP A 234 10.65 -7.99 23.14
CA ASP A 234 11.30 -8.88 24.09
C ASP A 234 11.64 -10.22 23.42
N ILE A 235 10.79 -10.71 22.50
CA ILE A 235 11.08 -11.87 21.64
C ILE A 235 12.32 -11.60 20.76
N LEU A 236 12.40 -10.42 20.14
CA LEU A 236 13.58 -10.02 19.35
C LEU A 236 14.86 -9.96 20.19
N TYR A 237 14.75 -9.63 21.48
CA TYR A 237 15.89 -9.59 22.39
C TYR A 237 16.30 -10.99 22.89
N GLU A 238 15.33 -11.79 23.33
CA GLU A 238 15.55 -13.15 23.83
C GLU A 238 16.08 -14.09 22.73
N SER A 239 15.66 -13.89 21.48
CA SER A 239 16.18 -14.60 20.30
C SER A 239 17.58 -14.14 19.85
N GLY A 240 18.19 -13.16 20.53
CA GLY A 240 19.51 -12.63 20.19
C GLY A 240 19.56 -11.80 18.90
N ILE A 241 18.40 -11.47 18.30
CA ILE A 241 18.32 -10.68 17.06
C ILE A 241 18.69 -9.22 17.33
N ILE A 242 18.33 -8.67 18.48
CA ILE A 242 18.67 -7.30 18.89
C ILE A 242 19.27 -7.24 20.30
N SER A 243 20.16 -6.27 20.54
CA SER A 243 20.66 -5.98 21.90
C SER A 243 19.67 -5.17 22.73
N ASN A 244 19.88 -5.13 24.05
CA ASN A 244 19.04 -4.36 24.98
C ASN A 244 18.96 -2.85 24.61
N ASP A 245 20.09 -2.26 24.17
CA ASP A 245 20.13 -0.87 23.70
C ASP A 245 19.34 -0.64 22.41
N ILE A 246 19.31 -1.64 21.51
CA ILE A 246 18.55 -1.59 20.26
C ILE A 246 17.06 -1.76 20.56
N ARG A 247 16.70 -2.62 21.53
CA ARG A 247 15.33 -2.78 22.03
C ARG A 247 14.78 -1.47 22.60
N ASP A 248 15.53 -0.80 23.47
CA ASP A 248 15.11 0.48 24.06
C ASP A 248 14.93 1.57 22.98
N LYS A 249 15.83 1.62 21.98
CA LYS A 249 15.70 2.52 20.82
C LYS A 249 14.51 2.16 19.92
N LEU A 250 14.19 0.88 19.77
CA LEU A 250 13.06 0.40 18.97
C LEU A 250 11.75 0.86 19.61
N VAL A 251 11.57 0.66 20.92
CA VAL A 251 10.38 1.12 21.67
C VAL A 251 10.16 2.63 21.48
N LEU A 252 11.20 3.45 21.70
CA LEU A 252 11.09 4.91 21.53
C LEU A 252 10.82 5.36 20.08
N LYS A 253 11.33 4.62 19.09
CA LYS A 253 11.07 4.91 17.67
C LYS A 253 9.65 4.51 17.26
N THR A 254 9.11 3.44 17.84
CA THR A 254 7.74 2.97 17.61
C THR A 254 6.72 3.97 18.18
N LEU A 255 6.92 4.45 19.41
CA LEU A 255 6.09 5.49 20.02
C LEU A 255 6.02 6.77 19.16
N LYS A 256 7.17 7.25 18.67
CA LYS A 256 7.21 8.41 17.75
C LYS A 256 6.49 8.19 16.42
N LYS A 257 6.41 6.94 15.95
CA LYS A 257 5.68 6.62 14.72
C LYS A 257 4.18 6.58 14.98
N ILE A 258 3.75 6.02 16.13
CA ILE A 258 2.36 6.03 16.58
C ILE A 258 1.84 7.47 16.68
N ASP A 259 2.57 8.37 17.36
CA ASP A 259 2.21 9.80 17.44
C ASP A 259 2.03 10.45 16.06
N LYS A 260 2.89 10.09 15.11
CA LYS A 260 2.85 10.65 13.75
C LYS A 260 1.66 10.12 12.95
N GLU A 261 1.30 8.85 13.10
CA GLU A 261 0.14 8.27 12.42
C GLU A 261 -1.17 8.75 13.05
N MET A 262 -1.28 8.78 14.39
CA MET A 262 -2.44 9.37 15.07
C MET A 262 -2.63 10.84 14.70
N GLY A 263 -1.56 11.63 14.65
CA GLY A 263 -1.61 13.03 14.21
C GLY A 263 -2.05 13.21 12.75
N LYS A 264 -1.72 12.26 11.85
CA LYS A 264 -2.25 12.29 10.48
C LYS A 264 -3.73 11.96 10.44
N ILE A 265 -4.16 10.91 11.14
CA ILE A 265 -5.56 10.49 11.20
C ILE A 265 -6.42 11.64 11.79
N ALA A 266 -5.91 12.34 12.79
CA ALA A 266 -6.56 13.52 13.37
C ALA A 266 -6.73 14.69 12.37
N ILE A 267 -5.74 14.93 11.49
CA ILE A 267 -5.85 15.93 10.41
C ILE A 267 -6.80 15.46 9.30
N GLU A 268 -6.69 14.21 8.87
CA GLU A 268 -7.48 13.64 7.77
C GLU A 268 -8.98 13.64 8.09
N ASN A 269 -9.34 13.49 9.37
CA ASN A 269 -10.72 13.60 9.85
C ASN A 269 -11.15 15.03 10.21
N GLY A 270 -10.24 16.00 10.14
CA GLY A 270 -10.54 17.40 10.45
C GLY A 270 -10.76 17.71 11.93
N PHE A 271 -10.42 16.80 12.85
CA PHE A 271 -10.57 17.03 14.30
C PHE A 271 -9.58 18.09 14.81
N VAL A 272 -8.38 18.16 14.22
CA VAL A 272 -7.30 19.03 14.70
C VAL A 272 -6.57 19.70 13.55
N THR A 273 -6.17 20.96 13.71
CA THR A 273 -5.42 21.68 12.66
C THR A 273 -3.92 21.36 12.71
N LYS A 274 -3.24 21.60 11.58
CA LYS A 274 -1.78 21.44 11.49
C LYS A 274 -1.03 22.33 12.50
N ASP A 275 -1.58 23.50 12.82
CA ASP A 275 -0.99 24.44 13.80
C ASP A 275 -1.16 23.95 15.24
N ASP A 276 -2.28 23.31 15.57
CA ASP A 276 -2.52 22.72 16.88
C ASP A 276 -1.57 21.54 17.13
N LEU A 277 -1.32 20.70 16.12
CA LEU A 277 -0.31 19.63 16.19
C LEU A 277 1.12 20.16 16.34
N ILE A 278 1.47 21.27 15.70
CA ILE A 278 2.80 21.90 15.87
C ILE A 278 2.98 22.40 17.31
N LYS A 279 1.93 22.98 17.91
CA LYS A 279 1.96 23.43 19.32
C LYS A 279 2.04 22.24 20.28
N ALA A 280 1.23 21.20 20.07
CA ALA A 280 1.28 19.99 20.87
C ALA A 280 2.63 19.28 20.77
N ALA A 281 3.23 19.21 19.57
CA ALA A 281 4.56 18.63 19.38
C ALA A 281 5.68 19.46 20.04
N ALA A 282 5.54 20.79 20.09
CA ALA A 282 6.47 21.64 20.82
C ALA A 282 6.39 21.41 22.35
N ARG A 283 5.18 21.21 22.88
CA ARG A 283 4.93 20.86 24.29
C ARG A 283 5.38 19.43 24.62
N GLN A 284 5.20 18.50 23.70
CA GLN A 284 5.74 17.14 23.81
C GLN A 284 7.27 17.17 23.85
N ALA A 285 7.91 17.97 23.00
CA ALA A 285 9.36 18.12 22.98
C ALA A 285 9.91 18.78 24.26
N SER A 286 9.16 19.67 24.92
CA SER A 286 9.55 20.23 26.21
C SER A 286 9.37 19.23 27.36
N LYS A 287 8.28 18.45 27.39
CA LYS A 287 8.08 17.36 28.36
C LYS A 287 9.13 16.24 28.18
N PHE A 288 9.51 15.92 26.93
CA PHE A 288 10.56 14.94 26.61
C PHE A 288 11.95 15.37 27.11
N LYS A 289 12.24 16.69 27.19
CA LYS A 289 13.49 17.19 27.80
C LYS A 289 13.57 16.91 29.29
N ASN A 290 12.42 16.77 29.95
CA ASN A 290 12.32 16.41 31.37
C ASN A 290 12.17 14.89 31.55
N TYR A 291 12.53 14.08 30.55
CA TYR A 291 12.45 12.62 30.56
C TYR A 291 11.03 12.07 30.78
N ASN A 292 10.01 12.87 30.49
CA ASN A 292 8.61 12.46 30.57
C ASN A 292 8.01 12.43 29.16
N TYR A 293 7.69 11.23 28.67
CA TYR A 293 6.99 11.07 27.40
C TYR A 293 5.47 11.06 27.66
N ILE A 294 4.79 11.99 26.99
CA ILE A 294 3.33 12.06 26.95
C ILE A 294 2.91 11.98 25.47
N PRO A 295 1.99 11.08 25.10
CA PRO A 295 1.46 10.98 23.75
C PRO A 295 0.94 12.32 23.21
N LEU A 296 1.07 12.50 21.90
CA LEU A 296 0.67 13.76 21.26
C LEU A 296 -0.84 14.00 21.39
N MET A 297 -1.64 12.94 21.34
CA MET A 297 -3.10 12.99 21.45
C MET A 297 -3.57 13.38 22.85
N ASP A 298 -2.86 12.93 23.89
CA ASP A 298 -3.18 13.28 25.29
C ASP A 298 -2.90 14.77 25.56
N ILE A 299 -1.87 15.33 24.92
CA ILE A 299 -1.59 16.77 24.97
C ILE A 299 -2.70 17.57 24.28
N LEU A 300 -3.25 17.07 23.17
CA LEU A 300 -4.35 17.71 22.46
C LEU A 300 -5.68 17.61 23.22
N ALA A 301 -5.91 16.51 23.93
CA ALA A 301 -7.04 16.36 24.84
C ALA A 301 -6.90 17.28 26.07
N GLU A 302 -5.71 17.38 26.67
CA GLU A 302 -5.40 18.34 27.76
C GLU A 302 -5.63 19.80 27.32
N ASP A 303 -5.35 20.14 26.05
CA ASP A 303 -5.50 21.48 25.50
C ASP A 303 -6.95 21.79 25.00
N GLU A 304 -7.91 20.89 25.26
CA GLU A 304 -9.31 20.96 24.78
C GLU A 304 -9.42 21.12 23.25
N LYS A 305 -8.42 20.62 22.51
CA LYS A 305 -8.36 20.64 21.03
C LYS A 305 -8.85 19.35 20.40
N LEU A 306 -9.18 18.36 21.21
CA LEU A 306 -9.68 17.07 20.77
C LEU A 306 -10.64 16.54 21.84
N ALA A 307 -11.88 16.23 21.46
CA ALA A 307 -12.86 15.66 22.37
C ALA A 307 -12.61 14.15 22.58
N GLU A 308 -13.09 13.60 23.70
CA GLU A 308 -12.87 12.20 24.09
C GLU A 308 -13.41 11.19 23.05
N ASN A 309 -14.56 11.49 22.46
CA ASN A 309 -15.13 10.72 21.34
C ASN A 309 -14.31 10.81 20.05
N GLU A 310 -13.66 11.95 19.77
CA GLU A 310 -12.76 12.13 18.63
C GLU A 310 -11.44 11.38 18.84
N TYR A 311 -10.94 11.34 20.07
CA TYR A 311 -9.79 10.54 20.47
C TYR A 311 -10.03 9.05 20.21
N ASP A 312 -11.18 8.52 20.67
CA ASP A 312 -11.54 7.11 20.46
C ASP A 312 -11.75 6.79 18.97
N LEU A 313 -12.25 7.74 18.17
CA LEU A 313 -12.40 7.57 16.73
C LEU A 313 -11.05 7.56 16.00
N VAL A 314 -10.10 8.42 16.38
CA VAL A 314 -8.70 8.36 15.87
C VAL A 314 -8.07 7.03 16.25
N PHE A 315 -8.35 6.54 17.46
CA PHE A 315 -7.85 5.26 17.95
C PHE A 315 -8.40 4.08 17.15
N SER A 316 -9.72 4.03 16.91
CA SER A 316 -10.38 2.94 16.17
C SER A 316 -9.85 2.77 14.73
N ARG A 317 -9.31 3.83 14.13
CA ARG A 317 -8.72 3.82 12.79
C ARG A 317 -7.25 3.47 12.75
N LEU A 318 -6.60 3.31 13.90
CA LEU A 318 -5.22 2.84 13.97
C LEU A 318 -5.19 1.32 13.79
N HIS A 319 -5.04 0.86 12.54
CA HIS A 319 -5.03 -0.57 12.20
C HIS A 319 -3.95 -1.36 12.96
N GLY A 320 -4.35 -2.44 13.62
CA GLY A 320 -3.46 -3.52 14.09
C GLY A 320 -2.72 -3.31 15.42
N ILE A 321 -3.16 -2.40 16.29
CA ILE A 321 -2.57 -2.23 17.65
C ILE A 321 -3.68 -2.06 18.70
N GLU A 322 -3.73 -2.94 19.69
CA GLU A 322 -4.66 -2.83 20.82
C GLU A 322 -4.31 -1.65 21.75
N ARG A 323 -5.33 -1.01 22.35
CA ARG A 323 -5.18 0.10 23.31
C ARG A 323 -4.27 -0.25 24.47
N ARG A 324 -4.48 -1.44 25.06
CA ARG A 324 -3.67 -2.00 26.13
C ARG A 324 -2.18 -2.06 25.75
N ARG A 325 -1.88 -2.38 24.49
CA ARG A 325 -0.52 -2.49 23.98
C ARG A 325 0.18 -1.15 23.81
N ILE A 326 -0.56 -0.11 23.43
CA ILE A 326 -0.01 1.26 23.34
C ILE A 326 0.29 1.80 24.73
N GLU A 327 -0.60 1.57 25.70
CA GLU A 327 -0.39 1.93 27.11
C GLU A 327 0.86 1.23 27.69
N GLU A 328 1.05 -0.06 27.42
CA GLU A 328 2.26 -0.79 27.79
C GLU A 328 3.54 -0.19 27.17
N LEU A 329 3.51 0.16 25.88
CA LEU A 329 4.64 0.79 25.20
C LEU A 329 4.96 2.16 25.79
N ILE A 330 3.95 2.95 26.16
CA ILE A 330 4.12 4.25 26.83
C ILE A 330 4.79 4.06 28.19
N GLN A 331 4.31 3.12 29.00
CA GLN A 331 4.90 2.81 30.31
C GLN A 331 6.36 2.32 30.17
N LYS A 332 6.64 1.43 29.21
CA LYS A 332 8.02 0.99 28.90
C LYS A 332 8.88 2.18 28.46
N GLY A 333 8.38 3.05 27.59
CA GLY A 333 9.07 4.26 27.13
C GLY A 333 9.41 5.23 28.26
N GLN A 334 8.50 5.43 29.21
CA GLN A 334 8.73 6.24 30.40
C GLN A 334 9.81 5.64 31.32
N ARG A 335 9.78 4.32 31.54
CA ARG A 335 10.83 3.61 32.30
C ARG A 335 12.21 3.71 31.63
N ILE A 336 12.26 3.63 30.30
CA ILE A 336 13.50 3.81 29.52
C ILE A 336 14.05 5.23 29.70
N LEU A 337 13.19 6.25 29.57
CA LEU A 337 13.59 7.65 29.74
C LEU A 337 14.04 7.95 31.17
N PHE A 338 13.41 7.34 32.17
CA PHE A 338 13.82 7.42 33.58
C PHE A 338 15.17 6.73 33.84
N ARG A 339 15.43 5.56 33.23
CA ARG A 339 16.76 4.93 33.29
C ARG A 339 17.84 5.83 32.65
N ILE A 340 17.52 6.45 31.52
CA ILE A 340 18.41 7.38 30.81
C ILE A 340 18.68 8.64 31.66
N SER A 341 17.69 9.14 32.41
CA SER A 341 17.88 10.31 33.29
C SER A 341 18.85 10.01 34.44
N GLN A 342 18.79 8.81 35.02
CA GLN A 342 19.71 8.38 36.08
C GLN A 342 21.16 8.19 35.59
N THR A 343 21.35 7.74 34.35
CA THR A 343 22.70 7.53 33.77
C THR A 343 23.42 8.81 33.35
N ARG A 344 22.74 9.95 33.28
CA ARG A 344 23.33 11.24 32.83
C ARG A 344 23.82 12.13 33.96
N ASP A 345 23.42 11.88 35.21
CA ASP A 345 23.79 12.72 36.36
C ASP A 345 25.06 12.26 37.11
N THR A 346 25.84 11.31 36.57
CA THR A 346 27.09 10.87 37.21
C THR A 346 28.29 10.79 36.25
N GLY A 347 28.97 11.92 36.07
CA GLY A 347 30.40 11.99 35.76
C GLY A 347 31.25 12.06 37.04
N PRO A 348 32.54 11.67 37.01
CA PRO A 348 33.18 10.93 38.10
C PRO A 348 33.59 11.80 39.29
N LYS A 349 33.37 11.31 40.52
CA LYS A 349 34.07 11.77 41.72
C LYS A 349 34.56 10.59 42.55
N TYR A 350 35.86 10.60 42.80
CA TYR A 350 36.57 9.72 43.73
C TYR A 350 36.36 10.19 45.18
N HIS A 351 36.46 9.20 46.10
CA HIS A 351 36.59 9.24 47.57
C HIS A 351 35.36 9.16 48.50
N SER A 352 35.15 7.92 48.98
CA SER A 352 35.36 7.42 50.36
C SER A 352 34.30 7.62 51.48
N VAL A 353 33.72 6.46 51.89
CA VAL A 353 33.73 5.85 53.25
C VAL A 353 32.54 6.09 54.25
N LYS A 354 32.02 4.93 54.75
CA LYS A 354 31.12 4.57 55.91
C LYS A 354 29.59 4.57 55.68
N ASN A 355 28.93 3.40 55.66
CA ASN A 355 28.30 2.60 56.76
C ASN A 355 26.95 3.23 57.19
N ASP A 356 25.79 2.55 57.25
CA ASP A 356 25.43 1.32 58.00
C ASP A 356 24.22 0.54 57.39
N ALA A 357 24.24 -0.80 57.62
CA ALA A 357 23.20 -1.87 57.72
C ALA A 357 21.75 -1.66 57.16
N GLU A 358 21.28 -2.43 56.17
CA GLU A 358 20.63 -3.80 56.16
C GLU A 358 19.16 -3.84 56.67
N PRO A 359 18.27 -4.77 56.20
CA PRO A 359 18.13 -5.48 54.91
C PRO A 359 16.65 -5.43 54.37
N PRO A 360 16.29 -5.98 53.20
CA PRO A 360 14.90 -6.18 52.82
C PRO A 360 14.44 -7.63 53.03
N ASP A 361 13.37 -7.77 53.81
CA ASP A 361 12.57 -8.97 53.97
C ASP A 361 11.81 -9.31 52.68
N THR A 362 11.80 -10.61 52.40
CA THR A 362 10.95 -11.30 51.44
C THR A 362 10.09 -12.29 52.22
N HIS A 363 8.77 -12.22 52.04
CA HIS A 363 7.77 -13.22 52.43
C HIS A 363 6.74 -13.22 51.30
N ASP A 364 6.66 -14.31 50.53
CA ASP A 364 5.73 -15.46 50.72
C ASP A 364 4.37 -15.15 50.05
N GLU A 365 3.74 -15.99 49.23
CA GLU A 365 3.60 -17.45 49.28
C GLU A 365 3.29 -18.10 47.90
N ASN A 366 3.70 -19.37 47.80
CA ASN A 366 2.98 -20.54 47.26
C ASN A 366 2.63 -20.66 45.76
N ILE A 367 3.48 -21.41 45.04
CA ILE A 367 3.02 -22.49 44.15
C ILE A 367 3.76 -23.77 44.56
N GLN A 368 2.97 -24.80 44.81
CA GLN A 368 3.38 -26.14 45.25
C GLN A 368 4.02 -26.90 44.09
N ASP A 369 5.33 -27.12 44.16
CA ASP A 369 5.96 -28.26 43.53
C ASP A 369 5.58 -29.50 44.33
N THR A 370 4.86 -30.41 43.67
CA THR A 370 4.64 -31.77 44.18
C THR A 370 5.61 -32.70 43.47
N GLU A 371 6.89 -32.56 43.77
CA GLU A 371 7.78 -33.73 43.81
C GLU A 371 7.78 -34.20 45.26
N THR A 372 6.91 -35.17 45.52
CA THR A 372 6.98 -36.06 46.65
C THR A 372 8.39 -36.65 46.72
N ASN A 373 9.21 -36.09 47.61
CA ASN A 373 10.12 -36.86 48.42
C ASN A 373 9.31 -37.98 49.08
N LYS A 374 9.26 -39.15 48.43
CA LYS A 374 9.24 -40.38 49.21
C LYS A 374 10.60 -40.45 49.88
N GLU A 375 10.57 -40.20 51.18
CA GLU A 375 11.61 -40.58 52.12
C GLU A 375 12.12 -41.97 51.72
N LEU A 376 13.36 -42.02 51.23
CA LEU A 376 14.17 -43.22 51.40
C LEU A 376 14.54 -43.23 52.87
N SER A 377 13.96 -44.19 53.57
CA SER A 377 14.39 -44.66 54.88
C SER A 377 15.91 -44.79 54.93
N ASP A 378 16.51 -44.42 56.06
CA ASP A 378 17.92 -44.62 56.42
C ASP A 378 18.35 -46.11 56.52
N ASP A 379 17.87 -46.97 55.61
CA ASP A 379 18.09 -48.43 55.60
C ASP A 379 18.71 -48.94 54.28
N ASP A 380 19.22 -48.07 53.41
CA ASP A 380 19.92 -48.52 52.20
C ASP A 380 21.40 -48.83 52.49
N GLU A 381 21.78 -50.09 52.29
CA GLU A 381 23.15 -50.58 52.37
C GLU A 381 24.10 -49.73 51.49
N PRO A 382 25.36 -49.51 51.90
CA PRO A 382 26.32 -48.74 51.11
C PRO A 382 26.53 -49.36 49.72
N GLY A 383 26.06 -48.68 48.66
CA GLY A 383 26.08 -49.22 47.29
C GLY A 383 25.90 -48.20 46.15
N ILE A 384 25.96 -48.69 44.92
CA ILE A 384 25.68 -47.96 43.68
C ILE A 384 24.17 -47.93 43.46
N VAL A 385 23.57 -46.75 43.30
CA VAL A 385 22.12 -46.59 43.11
C VAL A 385 21.82 -46.15 41.67
N LEU A 386 20.95 -46.89 40.99
CA LEU A 386 20.46 -46.58 39.66
C LEU A 386 19.08 -45.88 39.76
N LYS A 387 18.94 -44.73 39.09
CA LYS A 387 17.67 -43.98 38.99
C LYS A 387 17.30 -43.79 37.52
N VAL A 388 16.10 -44.25 37.15
CA VAL A 388 15.53 -43.97 35.83
C VAL A 388 14.61 -42.75 35.93
N SER A 389 14.69 -41.86 34.94
CA SER A 389 13.81 -40.70 34.79
C SER A 389 12.34 -41.14 34.67
N GLU A 390 11.41 -40.34 35.18
CA GLU A 390 9.97 -40.68 35.18
C GLU A 390 9.41 -40.92 33.77
N ASP A 391 9.95 -40.20 32.78
CA ASP A 391 9.61 -40.36 31.35
C ASP A 391 10.22 -41.60 30.70
N SER A 392 11.00 -42.40 31.46
CA SER A 392 11.74 -43.57 30.99
C SER A 392 12.70 -43.29 29.83
N GLN A 393 13.04 -42.02 29.55
CA GLN A 393 13.92 -41.63 28.44
C GLN A 393 15.39 -41.60 28.83
N SER A 394 15.72 -41.72 30.12
CA SER A 394 17.08 -41.58 30.61
C SER A 394 17.30 -42.35 31.91
N ALA A 395 18.42 -43.06 32.01
CA ALA A 395 18.85 -43.71 33.25
C ALA A 395 20.14 -43.09 33.77
N TYR A 396 20.25 -42.94 35.09
CA TYR A 396 21.36 -42.31 35.78
C TYR A 396 21.88 -43.17 36.93
N ILE A 397 23.16 -43.05 37.25
CA ILE A 397 23.79 -43.71 38.40
C ILE A 397 24.33 -42.68 39.39
N HIS A 398 24.20 -42.98 40.68
CA HIS A 398 24.72 -42.22 41.80
C HIS A 398 25.48 -43.14 42.78
N LEU A 399 26.60 -42.68 43.35
CA LEU A 399 27.33 -43.38 44.42
C LEU A 399 27.10 -42.65 45.74
N SER A 400 26.63 -43.37 46.76
CA SER A 400 26.48 -42.81 48.10
C SER A 400 27.86 -42.48 48.72
N SER A 401 27.94 -41.34 49.41
CA SER A 401 29.18 -40.68 49.85
C SER A 401 29.89 -41.32 51.05
N ASP A 402 29.41 -42.47 51.54
CA ASP A 402 30.00 -43.20 52.68
C ASP A 402 30.90 -44.39 52.32
N ILE A 403 31.38 -44.49 51.08
CA ILE A 403 32.54 -45.35 50.76
C ILE A 403 33.84 -44.60 51.15
N LYS A 404 34.02 -44.35 52.46
CA LYS A 404 35.30 -43.90 53.02
C LYS A 404 36.24 -45.08 53.18
N GLY A 405 36.87 -45.47 52.08
CA GLY A 405 38.01 -46.38 52.06
C GLY A 405 37.64 -47.82 52.41
N ASP A 406 38.14 -48.74 51.59
CA ASP A 406 38.07 -50.19 51.80
C ASP A 406 36.75 -50.88 51.36
N THR A 407 36.42 -50.75 50.08
CA THR A 407 36.08 -51.97 49.32
C THR A 407 37.29 -52.27 48.43
N GLY A 408 38.05 -53.32 48.71
CA GLY A 408 39.19 -53.75 47.89
C GLY A 408 38.80 -54.25 46.49
N LYS A 409 37.73 -53.71 45.89
CA LYS A 409 37.19 -54.05 44.57
C LYS A 409 37.93 -53.25 43.48
N SER A 410 38.31 -53.93 42.40
CA SER A 410 38.94 -53.30 41.24
C SER A 410 37.93 -52.42 40.50
N ILE A 411 38.40 -51.43 39.72
CA ILE A 411 37.56 -50.61 38.82
C ILE A 411 36.74 -51.51 37.88
N SER A 412 37.33 -52.63 37.46
CA SER A 412 36.64 -53.66 36.66
C SER A 412 35.42 -54.25 37.37
N ASP A 413 35.48 -54.44 38.68
CA ASP A 413 34.39 -55.04 39.46
C ASP A 413 33.24 -54.04 39.63
N LEU A 414 33.54 -52.74 39.77
CA LEU A 414 32.54 -51.68 39.83
C LEU A 414 31.80 -51.47 38.50
N VAL A 415 32.50 -51.59 37.37
CA VAL A 415 31.85 -51.58 36.05
C VAL A 415 30.97 -52.80 35.86
N MET A 416 31.40 -53.96 36.36
CA MET A 416 30.60 -55.17 36.33
C MET A 416 29.36 -55.06 37.24
N ASP A 417 29.50 -54.45 38.43
CA ASP A 417 28.38 -54.16 39.34
C ASP A 417 27.38 -53.17 38.69
N ILE A 418 27.86 -52.13 37.99
CA ILE A 418 27.01 -51.19 37.23
C ILE A 418 26.26 -51.90 36.10
N LYS A 419 26.93 -52.78 35.36
CA LYS A 419 26.30 -53.56 34.29
C LYS A 419 25.24 -54.50 34.80
N ASN A 420 25.54 -55.22 35.89
CA ASN A 420 24.57 -56.09 36.53
C ASN A 420 23.36 -55.27 36.98
N LEU A 421 23.54 -54.07 37.53
CA LEU A 421 22.44 -53.18 37.88
C LEU A 421 21.63 -52.71 36.66
N VAL A 422 22.27 -52.42 35.53
CA VAL A 422 21.60 -52.05 34.27
C VAL A 422 20.79 -53.23 33.73
N GLU A 423 21.34 -54.44 33.78
CA GLU A 423 20.69 -55.68 33.34
C GLU A 423 19.56 -56.10 34.28
N GLU A 424 19.74 -56.00 35.60
CA GLU A 424 18.72 -56.30 36.61
C GLU A 424 17.53 -55.34 36.58
N ASN A 425 17.73 -54.11 36.08
CA ASN A 425 16.68 -53.11 35.88
C ASN A 425 16.14 -53.09 34.44
N ASP A 426 16.44 -54.11 33.62
CA ASP A 426 15.94 -54.30 32.25
C ASP A 426 16.22 -53.11 31.30
N ILE A 427 17.31 -52.36 31.51
CA ILE A 427 17.68 -51.23 30.64
C ILE A 427 18.46 -51.76 29.44
N VAL A 428 17.80 -51.84 28.28
CA VAL A 428 18.32 -52.51 27.08
C VAL A 428 18.79 -51.53 26.00
N PHE A 429 18.25 -50.30 25.99
CA PHE A 429 18.42 -49.37 24.88
C PHE A 429 19.23 -48.12 25.27
N GLY A 430 20.23 -47.78 24.44
CA GLY A 430 21.01 -46.55 24.58
C GLY A 430 22.03 -46.53 25.71
N VAL A 431 22.44 -47.71 26.22
CA VAL A 431 23.45 -47.86 27.29
C VAL A 431 24.83 -47.46 26.79
N ILE A 432 25.56 -46.66 27.57
CA ILE A 432 26.93 -46.22 27.26
C ILE A 432 27.93 -47.37 27.39
N GLY A 433 28.99 -47.35 26.58
CA GLY A 433 30.02 -48.39 26.58
C GLY A 433 30.93 -48.37 27.81
N ASP A 434 31.48 -49.54 28.12
CA ASP A 434 32.33 -49.84 29.30
C ASP A 434 33.45 -48.81 29.50
N ASP A 435 34.14 -48.43 28.42
CA ASP A 435 35.26 -47.49 28.45
C ASP A 435 34.86 -46.13 29.05
N LEU A 436 33.64 -45.68 28.79
CA LEU A 436 33.11 -44.41 29.30
C LEU A 436 32.69 -44.54 30.77
N ILE A 437 32.16 -45.71 31.16
CA ILE A 437 31.83 -46.01 32.56
C ILE A 437 33.11 -46.06 33.40
N GLU A 438 34.15 -46.75 32.92
CA GLU A 438 35.48 -46.81 33.55
C GLU A 438 36.09 -45.43 33.71
N ALA A 439 36.08 -44.62 32.66
CA ALA A 439 36.61 -43.25 32.68
C ALA A 439 35.87 -42.37 33.70
N CYS A 440 34.55 -42.52 33.82
CA CYS A 440 33.74 -41.78 34.79
C CYS A 440 34.03 -42.19 36.23
N ILE A 441 34.28 -43.48 36.49
CA ILE A 441 34.65 -43.99 37.82
C ILE A 441 36.04 -43.47 38.22
N GLN A 442 37.01 -43.55 37.30
CA GLN A 442 38.38 -43.08 37.53
C GLN A 442 38.46 -41.58 37.80
N ALA A 443 37.62 -40.78 37.15
CA ALA A 443 37.59 -39.33 37.32
C ALA A 443 36.94 -38.86 38.64
N ALA A 444 36.47 -39.78 39.49
CA ALA A 444 35.78 -39.48 40.77
C ALA A 444 34.61 -38.48 40.64
N LEU A 445 33.95 -38.46 39.47
CA LEU A 445 32.84 -37.54 39.15
C LEU A 445 31.56 -37.82 39.97
N PHE A 446 31.56 -38.90 40.74
CA PHE A 446 30.42 -39.41 41.47
C PHE A 446 30.23 -38.87 42.89
N LYS A 447 31.09 -37.96 43.36
CA LYS A 447 30.98 -37.49 44.75
C LYS A 447 29.73 -36.64 45.03
N ASP A 448 29.14 -35.99 44.01
CA ASP A 448 27.92 -35.18 44.16
C ASP A 448 27.08 -35.05 42.86
N ARG A 449 27.28 -35.90 41.84
CA ARG A 449 26.60 -35.76 40.54
C ARG A 449 26.08 -37.10 40.00
N GLN A 450 24.83 -37.09 39.52
CA GLN A 450 24.22 -38.20 38.79
C GLN A 450 24.84 -38.31 37.39
N PHE A 451 25.21 -39.52 36.98
CA PHE A 451 25.81 -39.76 35.66
C PHE A 451 24.85 -40.53 34.76
N LYS A 452 24.57 -39.99 33.57
CA LYS A 452 23.65 -40.62 32.59
C LYS A 452 24.32 -41.84 31.97
N ILE A 453 23.69 -43.00 32.14
CA ILE A 453 24.18 -44.30 31.67
C ILE A 453 23.37 -44.89 30.51
N ALA A 454 22.14 -44.45 30.31
CA ALA A 454 21.33 -44.82 29.15
C ALA A 454 20.45 -43.66 28.68
N SER A 455 20.20 -43.58 27.36
CA SER A 455 19.31 -42.58 26.77
C SER A 455 18.43 -43.21 25.68
N GLY A 456 17.12 -43.01 25.79
CA GLY A 456 16.16 -43.34 24.75
C GLY A 456 16.27 -42.43 23.53
N GLU A 457 15.52 -42.76 22.48
CA GLU A 457 15.32 -41.95 21.28
C GLU A 457 13.92 -41.33 21.32
N ALA A 458 13.82 -40.00 21.40
CA ALA A 458 12.53 -39.32 21.48
C ALA A 458 11.70 -39.47 20.19
N ALA A 459 10.38 -39.63 20.35
CA ALA A 459 9.45 -39.65 19.24
C ALA A 459 9.39 -38.28 18.52
N LYS A 460 9.25 -38.28 17.19
CA LYS A 460 9.11 -37.06 16.39
C LYS A 460 7.65 -36.87 15.99
N GLU A 461 7.04 -35.78 16.43
CA GLU A 461 5.66 -35.46 16.06
C GLU A 461 5.51 -35.19 14.57
N GLY A 462 4.36 -35.56 14.02
CA GLY A 462 3.96 -35.22 12.66
C GLY A 462 3.20 -33.88 12.60
N SER A 463 3.06 -33.32 11.39
CA SER A 463 2.29 -32.08 11.19
C SER A 463 0.91 -32.37 10.59
N GLN A 464 -0.12 -31.64 11.04
CA GLN A 464 -1.48 -31.75 10.50
C GLN A 464 -1.58 -31.23 9.06
N ALA A 465 -2.57 -31.73 8.32
CA ALA A 465 -2.85 -31.23 6.97
C ALA A 465 -3.67 -29.94 7.04
N GLU A 466 -3.33 -28.94 6.23
CA GLU A 466 -3.98 -27.62 6.22
C GLU A 466 -4.56 -27.33 4.82
N ILE A 467 -5.81 -26.85 4.77
CA ILE A 467 -6.39 -26.28 3.55
C ILE A 467 -6.52 -24.78 3.72
N LYS A 468 -5.79 -24.03 2.89
CA LYS A 468 -5.88 -22.58 2.82
C LYS A 468 -6.77 -22.15 1.65
N TYR A 469 -7.92 -21.54 1.96
CA TYR A 469 -8.82 -20.97 0.95
C TYR A 469 -8.38 -19.56 0.54
N TYR A 470 -8.57 -19.24 -0.74
CA TYR A 470 -8.22 -17.95 -1.36
C TYR A 470 -9.45 -17.16 -1.81
N PHE A 471 -10.62 -17.51 -1.29
CA PHE A 471 -11.87 -16.78 -1.47
C PHE A 471 -12.59 -16.66 -0.12
N GLU A 472 -13.45 -15.65 0.01
CA GLU A 472 -14.24 -15.44 1.22
C GLU A 472 -15.24 -16.58 1.41
N THR A 473 -15.10 -17.32 2.52
CA THR A 473 -15.95 -18.47 2.83
C THR A 473 -17.23 -18.07 3.58
N ASP A 474 -17.23 -16.89 4.21
CA ASP A 474 -18.39 -16.35 4.93
C ASP A 474 -18.74 -14.93 4.43
N TYR A 475 -19.53 -14.89 3.34
CA TYR A 475 -19.91 -13.63 2.68
C TYR A 475 -21.33 -13.16 3.06
N LEU A 476 -22.08 -13.90 3.88
CA LEU A 476 -23.44 -13.55 4.28
C LEU A 476 -23.44 -12.68 5.54
N LYS A 477 -22.96 -11.44 5.41
CA LYS A 477 -22.91 -10.50 6.53
C LYS A 477 -24.32 -10.02 6.91
N ALA A 478 -24.50 -9.61 8.17
CA ALA A 478 -25.78 -9.12 8.69
C ALA A 478 -26.22 -7.76 8.09
N GLY A 479 -25.28 -7.00 7.50
CA GLY A 479 -25.51 -5.69 6.91
C GLY A 479 -24.21 -4.91 6.75
N VAL A 480 -24.23 -3.80 5.99
CA VAL A 480 -23.12 -2.85 5.85
C VAL A 480 -23.42 -1.59 6.65
N VAL A 481 -22.45 -1.08 7.42
CA VAL A 481 -22.59 0.22 8.10
C VAL A 481 -22.30 1.33 7.09
N THR A 482 -23.26 2.23 6.89
CA THR A 482 -23.11 3.38 5.97
C THR A 482 -22.15 4.43 6.54
N ASP A 483 -21.71 5.36 5.69
CA ASP A 483 -20.86 6.50 6.09
C ASP A 483 -21.49 7.36 7.21
N ASP A 484 -22.83 7.31 7.34
CA ASP A 484 -23.62 8.00 8.37
C ASP A 484 -23.78 7.17 9.67
N GLY A 485 -23.18 5.98 9.75
CA GLY A 485 -23.24 5.10 10.92
C GLY A 485 -24.52 4.28 11.06
N VAL A 486 -25.40 4.26 10.05
CA VAL A 486 -26.64 3.46 10.04
C VAL A 486 -26.38 2.12 9.36
N MET A 487 -26.89 1.03 9.93
CA MET A 487 -26.76 -0.30 9.32
C MET A 487 -27.77 -0.49 8.19
N ASP A 488 -27.29 -0.71 6.96
CA ASP A 488 -28.12 -1.13 5.83
C ASP A 488 -28.24 -2.64 5.79
N PHE A 489 -29.38 -3.16 6.23
CA PHE A 489 -29.72 -4.59 6.21
C PHE A 489 -30.01 -5.13 4.80
N ARG A 490 -30.11 -4.26 3.79
CA ARG A 490 -30.28 -4.69 2.39
C ARG A 490 -28.94 -4.97 1.75
N ASP A 491 -27.88 -4.30 2.15
CA ASP A 491 -26.53 -4.58 1.64
C ASP A 491 -25.84 -5.59 2.54
N ARG A 492 -25.63 -6.81 2.04
CA ARG A 492 -24.97 -7.91 2.77
C ARG A 492 -23.50 -8.07 2.40
N GLY A 493 -22.95 -7.15 1.60
CA GLY A 493 -21.59 -7.21 1.09
C GLY A 493 -21.45 -7.96 -0.24
N ASP A 494 -20.22 -7.97 -0.74
CA ASP A 494 -19.91 -8.54 -2.06
C ASP A 494 -20.00 -10.06 -2.07
N ILE A 495 -20.67 -10.59 -3.08
CA ILE A 495 -20.73 -12.03 -3.34
C ILE A 495 -19.39 -12.48 -3.96
N PRO A 496 -18.74 -13.53 -3.44
CA PRO A 496 -17.47 -14.01 -3.95
C PRO A 496 -17.55 -14.36 -5.44
N PHE A 497 -16.57 -13.89 -6.21
CA PHE A 497 -16.47 -14.16 -7.64
C PHE A 497 -15.01 -14.41 -8.02
N VAL A 498 -14.78 -15.50 -8.74
CA VAL A 498 -13.46 -15.94 -9.21
C VAL A 498 -13.46 -16.03 -10.73
N LYS A 499 -12.33 -15.74 -11.34
CA LYS A 499 -12.09 -15.94 -12.77
C LYS A 499 -11.41 -17.28 -13.00
N LYS A 500 -11.62 -17.83 -14.18
CA LYS A 500 -10.91 -19.02 -14.65
C LYS A 500 -9.40 -18.80 -14.52
N GLY A 501 -8.75 -19.75 -13.84
CA GLY A 501 -7.32 -19.73 -13.54
C GLY A 501 -6.97 -19.18 -12.15
N ASP A 502 -7.92 -18.58 -11.43
CA ASP A 502 -7.68 -18.12 -10.06
C ASP A 502 -7.46 -19.30 -9.12
N ILE A 503 -6.59 -19.13 -8.12
CA ILE A 503 -6.35 -20.12 -7.07
C ILE A 503 -7.54 -20.08 -6.11
N LEU A 504 -8.14 -21.23 -5.84
CA LEU A 504 -9.26 -21.38 -4.92
C LEU A 504 -8.81 -21.88 -3.55
N ALA A 505 -7.93 -22.88 -3.54
CA ALA A 505 -7.38 -23.41 -2.32
C ALA A 505 -6.02 -24.07 -2.54
N LYS A 506 -5.20 -24.09 -1.48
CA LYS A 506 -3.97 -24.86 -1.40
C LYS A 506 -4.04 -25.85 -0.25
N PHE A 507 -3.55 -27.06 -0.51
CA PHE A 507 -3.46 -28.15 0.44
C PHE A 507 -2.01 -28.37 0.84
N THR A 508 -1.76 -28.32 2.14
CA THR A 508 -0.50 -28.73 2.77
C THR A 508 -0.72 -30.14 3.33
N PRO A 509 -0.08 -31.18 2.78
CA PRO A 509 -0.24 -32.55 3.27
C PRO A 509 0.27 -32.72 4.71
N SER A 510 -0.28 -33.68 5.44
CA SER A 510 0.25 -34.06 6.76
C SER A 510 1.59 -34.78 6.64
N VAL A 511 2.48 -34.56 7.61
CA VAL A 511 3.74 -35.29 7.74
C VAL A 511 3.56 -36.34 8.83
N LYS A 512 3.85 -37.60 8.54
CA LYS A 512 3.77 -38.67 9.56
C LYS A 512 4.85 -38.49 10.61
N GLY A 513 4.48 -38.62 11.88
CA GLY A 513 5.44 -38.70 12.98
C GLY A 513 6.26 -40.00 12.93
N GLN A 514 7.39 -40.02 13.63
CA GLN A 514 8.23 -41.19 13.82
C GLN A 514 8.18 -41.60 15.29
N ASN A 515 7.89 -42.87 15.56
CA ASN A 515 7.91 -43.40 16.93
C ASN A 515 9.34 -43.37 17.48
N GLY A 516 9.45 -43.12 18.78
CA GLY A 516 10.70 -43.20 19.54
C GLY A 516 10.83 -44.52 20.31
N PHE A 517 11.90 -44.64 21.08
CA PHE A 517 12.18 -45.75 21.99
C PHE A 517 12.59 -45.24 23.37
N ASP A 518 12.05 -45.80 24.44
CA ASP A 518 12.51 -45.54 25.81
C ASP A 518 13.80 -46.33 26.13
N VAL A 519 14.39 -46.15 27.32
CA VAL A 519 15.63 -46.88 27.72
C VAL A 519 15.43 -48.38 27.94
N TYR A 520 14.18 -48.83 28.06
CA TYR A 520 13.82 -50.24 28.18
C TYR A 520 13.57 -50.89 26.79
N GLY A 521 13.59 -50.09 25.73
CA GLY A 521 13.33 -50.54 24.35
C GLY A 521 11.85 -50.57 23.96
N ASN A 522 10.94 -50.03 24.78
CA ASN A 522 9.53 -49.91 24.43
C ASN A 522 9.31 -48.76 23.44
N ILE A 523 8.35 -48.94 22.54
CA ILE A 523 8.00 -47.95 21.53
C ILE A 523 7.21 -46.81 22.17
N VAL A 524 7.71 -45.58 22.00
CA VAL A 524 6.97 -44.35 22.31
C VAL A 524 6.21 -43.93 21.05
N SER A 525 4.91 -44.24 21.01
CA SER A 525 4.08 -44.05 19.82
C SER A 525 3.60 -42.61 19.62
N VAL A 526 3.64 -42.10 18.39
CA VAL A 526 3.01 -40.82 18.00
C VAL A 526 1.57 -41.09 17.55
N PRO A 527 0.58 -40.25 17.95
CA PRO A 527 -0.80 -40.38 17.48
C PRO A 527 -0.92 -40.34 15.94
N GLU A 528 -1.79 -41.16 15.37
CA GLU A 528 -2.08 -41.11 13.92
C GLU A 528 -2.83 -39.81 13.56
N ILE A 529 -2.40 -39.15 12.48
CA ILE A 529 -3.02 -37.92 11.98
C ILE A 529 -4.14 -38.28 11.01
N GLU A 530 -5.36 -37.78 11.26
CA GLU A 530 -6.52 -37.98 10.39
C GLU A 530 -6.27 -37.43 8.97
N ALA A 531 -6.72 -38.17 7.96
CA ALA A 531 -6.59 -37.78 6.56
C ALA A 531 -7.65 -36.73 6.18
N VAL A 532 -7.21 -35.51 5.84
CA VAL A 532 -8.08 -34.44 5.31
C VAL A 532 -8.38 -34.70 3.82
N LYS A 533 -9.66 -34.64 3.44
CA LYS A 533 -10.09 -34.79 2.05
C LYS A 533 -9.95 -33.46 1.29
N PHE A 534 -9.10 -33.42 0.28
CA PHE A 534 -8.94 -32.28 -0.64
C PHE A 534 -9.49 -32.68 -2.02
N GLN A 535 -10.66 -32.17 -2.40
CA GLN A 535 -11.40 -32.65 -3.58
C GLN A 535 -11.92 -31.50 -4.46
N CYS A 536 -11.78 -31.67 -5.77
CA CYS A 536 -12.37 -30.80 -6.78
C CYS A 536 -13.84 -31.16 -7.03
N GLY A 537 -14.70 -30.14 -6.98
CA GLY A 537 -16.07 -30.19 -7.49
C GLY A 537 -16.18 -29.60 -8.90
N SER A 538 -17.42 -29.46 -9.38
CA SER A 538 -17.73 -28.88 -10.69
C SER A 538 -17.11 -27.49 -10.87
N GLY A 539 -16.65 -27.19 -12.09
CA GLY A 539 -16.09 -25.87 -12.42
C GLY A 539 -14.70 -25.60 -11.83
N THR A 540 -14.02 -26.61 -11.27
CA THR A 540 -12.65 -26.50 -10.75
C THR A 540 -11.67 -27.42 -11.46
N VAL A 541 -10.38 -27.13 -11.33
CA VAL A 541 -9.29 -27.90 -11.92
C VAL A 541 -8.22 -28.12 -10.84
N LEU A 542 -7.82 -29.37 -10.62
CA LEU A 542 -6.72 -29.71 -9.71
C LEU A 542 -5.38 -29.52 -10.43
N SER A 543 -4.38 -29.00 -9.72
CA SER A 543 -2.99 -28.97 -10.18
C SER A 543 -2.43 -30.39 -10.39
N GLU A 544 -1.40 -30.50 -11.23
CA GLU A 544 -0.73 -31.79 -11.49
C GLU A 544 -0.13 -32.42 -10.23
N ASP A 545 0.34 -31.60 -9.28
CA ASP A 545 0.87 -32.05 -8.00
C ASP A 545 -0.22 -32.45 -6.97
N GLY A 546 -1.49 -32.20 -7.28
CA GLY A 546 -2.62 -32.48 -6.39
C GLY A 546 -2.76 -31.54 -5.18
N LEU A 547 -1.96 -30.45 -5.11
CA LEU A 547 -1.88 -29.57 -3.95
C LEU A 547 -2.61 -28.24 -4.10
N THR A 548 -3.08 -27.88 -5.30
CA THR A 548 -3.74 -26.60 -5.56
C THR A 548 -4.99 -26.80 -6.41
N ILE A 549 -6.10 -26.20 -5.99
CA ILE A 549 -7.34 -26.16 -6.78
C ILE A 549 -7.44 -24.79 -7.45
N PHE A 550 -7.65 -24.79 -8.76
CA PHE A 550 -7.89 -23.61 -9.57
C PHE A 550 -9.35 -23.54 -10.03
N ALA A 551 -9.84 -22.33 -10.28
CA ALA A 551 -11.10 -22.12 -10.98
C ALA A 551 -10.98 -22.58 -12.44
N GLY A 552 -11.83 -23.52 -12.87
CA GLY A 552 -11.94 -23.98 -14.25
C GLY A 552 -12.82 -23.08 -15.12
N ILE A 553 -13.71 -22.32 -14.49
CA ILE A 553 -14.65 -21.37 -15.12
C ILE A 553 -14.73 -20.08 -14.29
N ASP A 554 -15.29 -19.02 -14.89
CA ASP A 554 -15.67 -17.81 -14.17
C ASP A 554 -16.96 -18.07 -13.37
N GLY A 555 -17.02 -17.64 -12.11
CA GLY A 555 -18.21 -17.85 -11.31
C GLY A 555 -18.04 -17.65 -9.82
N ARG A 556 -19.04 -18.11 -9.04
CA ARG A 556 -19.02 -18.09 -7.58
C ARG A 556 -18.38 -19.37 -7.04
N PRO A 557 -17.34 -19.28 -6.20
CA PRO A 557 -16.80 -20.43 -5.49
C PRO A 557 -17.72 -20.81 -4.31
N GLU A 558 -17.86 -22.11 -4.07
CA GLU A 558 -18.64 -22.65 -2.96
C GLU A 558 -17.97 -23.90 -2.39
N ILE A 559 -18.02 -24.04 -1.06
CA ILE A 559 -17.60 -25.26 -0.37
C ILE A 559 -18.85 -26.11 -0.15
N LEU A 560 -18.91 -27.24 -0.84
CA LEU A 560 -20.03 -28.18 -0.75
C LEU A 560 -19.97 -28.98 0.56
N ILE A 561 -21.13 -29.52 0.94
CA ILE A 561 -21.25 -30.50 2.02
C ILE A 561 -20.33 -31.69 1.68
N GLY A 562 -19.27 -31.87 2.47
CA GLY A 562 -18.21 -32.86 2.22
C GLY A 562 -16.83 -32.27 1.87
N GLY A 563 -16.69 -30.95 1.85
CA GLY A 563 -15.39 -30.26 1.70
C GLY A 563 -14.92 -30.09 0.25
N GLN A 564 -15.76 -30.42 -0.73
CA GLN A 564 -15.45 -30.21 -2.15
C GLN A 564 -15.59 -28.74 -2.52
N ILE A 565 -14.63 -28.23 -3.28
CA ILE A 565 -14.67 -26.86 -3.79
C ILE A 565 -15.24 -26.87 -5.20
N ALA A 566 -16.32 -26.15 -5.43
CA ALA A 566 -16.95 -26.01 -6.74
C ALA A 566 -17.00 -24.53 -7.16
N VAL A 567 -17.10 -24.27 -8.45
CA VAL A 567 -17.39 -22.94 -9.01
C VAL A 567 -18.58 -23.05 -9.93
N TYR A 568 -19.56 -22.18 -9.72
CA TYR A 568 -20.77 -22.07 -10.56
C TYR A 568 -20.83 -20.74 -11.27
N SER A 569 -21.07 -20.76 -12.58
CA SER A 569 -21.26 -19.55 -13.40
C SER A 569 -22.61 -18.87 -13.15
N GLU A 570 -23.55 -19.57 -12.53
CA GLU A 570 -24.91 -19.12 -12.26
C GLU A 570 -25.19 -19.17 -10.76
N MET A 571 -25.90 -18.16 -10.25
CA MET A 571 -26.35 -18.10 -8.87
C MET A 571 -27.84 -18.36 -8.81
N THR A 572 -28.23 -19.47 -8.19
CA THR A 572 -29.64 -19.81 -7.97
C THR A 572 -30.10 -19.39 -6.58
N ILE A 573 -31.17 -18.61 -6.52
CA ILE A 573 -31.86 -18.23 -5.31
C ILE A 573 -33.19 -18.97 -5.28
N LYS A 574 -33.31 -19.92 -4.36
CA LYS A 574 -34.49 -20.78 -4.23
C LYS A 574 -35.75 -20.03 -3.78
N GLY A 575 -35.59 -18.88 -3.14
CA GLY A 575 -36.66 -18.07 -2.57
C GLY A 575 -36.79 -16.69 -3.20
N ASP A 576 -37.35 -15.77 -2.40
CA ASP A 576 -37.54 -14.37 -2.78
C ASP A 576 -36.29 -13.54 -2.50
N VAL A 577 -36.11 -12.46 -3.25
CA VAL A 577 -35.09 -11.45 -2.93
C VAL A 577 -35.71 -10.45 -1.95
N ASN A 578 -35.38 -10.60 -0.67
CA ASN A 578 -35.97 -9.87 0.45
C ASN A 578 -34.91 -9.58 1.54
N PHE A 579 -35.32 -9.23 2.76
CA PHE A 579 -34.37 -8.94 3.84
C PHE A 579 -33.50 -10.13 4.25
N GLU A 580 -33.93 -11.38 3.99
CA GLU A 580 -33.15 -12.59 4.27
C GLU A 580 -32.04 -12.79 3.24
N THR A 581 -32.24 -12.39 1.98
CA THR A 581 -31.23 -12.52 0.91
C THR A 581 -30.41 -11.25 0.71
N GLY A 582 -30.97 -10.09 1.02
CA GLY A 582 -30.40 -8.78 0.67
C GLY A 582 -30.47 -8.47 -0.83
N ASN A 583 -29.83 -7.36 -1.21
CA ASN A 583 -29.53 -6.98 -2.57
C ASN A 583 -28.51 -7.95 -3.18
N ILE A 584 -28.57 -8.11 -4.49
CA ILE A 584 -27.68 -9.03 -5.22
C ILE A 584 -26.87 -8.21 -6.19
N ASP A 585 -25.55 -8.26 -6.07
CA ASP A 585 -24.60 -7.78 -7.09
C ASP A 585 -23.70 -8.95 -7.48
N PHE A 586 -24.01 -9.59 -8.60
CA PHE A 586 -23.33 -10.80 -9.07
C PHE A 586 -22.91 -10.68 -10.52
N LYS A 587 -21.61 -10.84 -10.78
CA LYS A 587 -21.01 -10.71 -12.13
C LYS A 587 -21.22 -11.94 -13.02
N GLY A 588 -22.36 -12.61 -12.88
CA GLY A 588 -22.76 -13.79 -13.65
C GLY A 588 -24.27 -13.84 -13.87
N ASN A 589 -24.81 -15.00 -14.22
CA ASN A 589 -26.26 -15.18 -14.36
C ASN A 589 -26.89 -15.38 -12.99
N VAL A 590 -28.07 -14.82 -12.76
CA VAL A 590 -28.84 -14.99 -11.53
C VAL A 590 -30.20 -15.59 -11.87
N ASP A 591 -30.50 -16.74 -11.27
CA ASP A 591 -31.79 -17.43 -11.38
C ASP A 591 -32.54 -17.34 -10.05
N ILE A 592 -33.69 -16.66 -10.04
CA ILE A 592 -34.50 -16.40 -8.86
C ILE A 592 -35.81 -17.17 -9.02
N GLN A 593 -35.96 -18.24 -8.25
CA GLN A 593 -37.16 -19.08 -8.29
C GLN A 593 -38.38 -18.38 -7.66
N GLY A 594 -38.14 -17.33 -6.87
CA GLY A 594 -39.15 -16.49 -6.22
C GLY A 594 -39.32 -15.11 -6.86
N THR A 595 -39.70 -14.16 -6.00
CA THR A 595 -40.05 -12.77 -6.34
C THR A 595 -38.94 -11.82 -5.91
N ILE A 596 -38.61 -10.84 -6.75
CA ILE A 596 -37.81 -9.70 -6.31
C ILE A 596 -38.74 -8.71 -5.59
N CYS A 597 -38.58 -8.57 -4.27
CA CYS A 597 -39.46 -7.76 -3.43
C CYS A 597 -39.15 -6.26 -3.50
N GLU A 598 -40.03 -5.47 -2.89
CA GLU A 598 -39.99 -4.01 -2.98
C GLU A 598 -38.75 -3.43 -2.30
N GLY A 599 -38.10 -2.50 -3.00
CA GLY A 599 -36.91 -1.81 -2.51
C GLY A 599 -35.62 -2.62 -2.57
N PHE A 600 -35.66 -3.85 -3.11
CA PHE A 600 -34.46 -4.67 -3.34
C PHE A 600 -33.89 -4.46 -4.73
N LYS A 601 -32.57 -4.58 -4.84
CA LYS A 601 -31.82 -4.36 -6.07
C LYS A 601 -31.11 -5.63 -6.52
N VAL A 602 -31.19 -5.92 -7.81
CA VAL A 602 -30.49 -7.03 -8.45
C VAL A 602 -29.66 -6.50 -9.62
N ARG A 603 -28.34 -6.68 -9.53
CA ARG A 603 -27.36 -6.38 -10.56
C ARG A 603 -26.68 -7.64 -11.01
N SER A 604 -26.78 -7.94 -12.31
CA SER A 604 -26.14 -9.12 -12.86
C SER A 604 -25.98 -9.10 -14.38
N VAL A 605 -25.46 -10.19 -14.96
CA VAL A 605 -25.39 -10.33 -16.43
C VAL A 605 -26.76 -10.66 -16.99
N ASN A 606 -27.43 -11.70 -16.49
CA ASN A 606 -28.80 -12.05 -16.87
C ASN A 606 -29.60 -12.35 -15.61
N VAL A 607 -30.87 -11.97 -15.59
CA VAL A 607 -31.81 -12.31 -14.51
C VAL A 607 -32.95 -13.15 -15.06
N THR A 608 -33.17 -14.31 -14.44
CA THR A 608 -34.43 -15.03 -14.54
C THR A 608 -35.16 -14.91 -13.22
N ALA A 609 -36.45 -14.56 -13.24
CA ALA A 609 -37.26 -14.45 -12.02
C ALA A 609 -38.69 -14.96 -12.24
N LYS A 610 -39.35 -15.36 -11.14
CA LYS A 610 -40.79 -15.68 -11.21
C LYS A 610 -41.63 -14.41 -11.31
N ASN A 611 -41.39 -13.45 -10.43
CA ASN A 611 -42.08 -12.15 -10.43
C ASN A 611 -41.12 -11.05 -9.97
N ILE A 612 -41.48 -9.80 -10.25
CA ILE A 612 -40.81 -8.62 -9.70
C ILE A 612 -41.89 -7.69 -9.16
N ASN A 613 -41.79 -7.31 -7.89
CA ASN A 613 -42.76 -6.44 -7.24
C ASN A 613 -42.04 -5.34 -6.45
N GLY A 614 -41.97 -4.13 -7.00
CA GLY A 614 -41.31 -2.99 -6.37
C GLY A 614 -39.77 -3.02 -6.43
N GLY A 615 -39.18 -3.98 -7.12
CA GLY A 615 -37.73 -4.17 -7.22
C GLY A 615 -37.05 -3.29 -8.28
N GLU A 616 -35.73 -3.12 -8.14
CA GLU A 616 -34.86 -2.51 -9.16
C GLU A 616 -33.93 -3.57 -9.76
N VAL A 617 -34.00 -3.75 -11.07
CA VAL A 617 -33.16 -4.72 -11.80
C VAL A 617 -32.33 -3.97 -12.82
N ASP A 618 -31.01 -4.18 -12.79
CA ASP A 618 -30.05 -3.55 -13.69
C ASP A 618 -29.10 -4.63 -14.24
N VAL A 619 -29.24 -4.95 -15.53
CA VAL A 619 -28.52 -6.07 -16.16
C VAL A 619 -27.83 -5.67 -17.46
N THR A 620 -26.66 -6.27 -17.70
CA THR A 620 -25.92 -6.10 -18.97
C THR A 620 -26.38 -7.06 -20.07
N GLY A 621 -27.29 -7.97 -19.76
CA GLY A 621 -27.87 -8.95 -20.66
C GLY A 621 -29.39 -8.89 -20.60
N ASN A 622 -30.04 -10.04 -20.44
CA ASN A 622 -31.49 -10.17 -20.58
C ASN A 622 -32.20 -10.28 -19.22
N VAL A 623 -33.46 -9.89 -19.20
CA VAL A 623 -34.38 -10.10 -18.08
C VAL A 623 -35.53 -10.99 -18.55
N ASP A 624 -35.64 -12.19 -17.98
CA ASP A 624 -36.76 -13.11 -18.24
C ASP A 624 -37.61 -13.31 -16.98
N VAL A 625 -38.85 -12.82 -17.03
CA VAL A 625 -39.82 -12.97 -15.95
C VAL A 625 -40.96 -13.85 -16.41
N SER A 626 -41.06 -15.05 -15.84
CA SER A 626 -42.12 -16.00 -16.19
C SER A 626 -43.52 -15.53 -15.79
N GLY A 627 -43.61 -14.67 -14.76
CA GLY A 627 -44.82 -14.02 -14.28
C GLY A 627 -44.87 -12.52 -14.60
N GLY A 628 -45.25 -11.71 -13.62
CA GLY A 628 -45.52 -10.27 -13.79
C GLY A 628 -44.45 -9.36 -13.18
N ILE A 629 -44.37 -8.14 -13.71
CA ILE A 629 -43.55 -7.05 -13.17
C ILE A 629 -44.48 -5.92 -12.70
N VAL A 630 -44.42 -5.57 -11.42
CA VAL A 630 -45.31 -4.58 -10.80
C VAL A 630 -44.49 -3.54 -10.04
N ASN A 631 -44.79 -2.25 -10.25
CA ASN A 631 -44.18 -1.11 -9.57
C ASN A 631 -42.64 -1.11 -9.57
N ALA A 632 -42.02 -1.67 -10.60
CA ALA A 632 -40.59 -1.93 -10.64
C ALA A 632 -39.82 -0.95 -11.56
N LYS A 633 -38.49 -0.99 -11.47
CA LYS A 633 -37.59 -0.32 -12.42
C LYS A 633 -36.66 -1.35 -13.04
N ILE A 634 -36.71 -1.47 -14.36
CA ILE A 634 -35.94 -2.46 -15.11
C ILE A 634 -35.02 -1.74 -16.09
N LYS A 635 -33.72 -2.01 -16.01
CA LYS A 635 -32.69 -1.58 -16.96
C LYS A 635 -32.02 -2.82 -17.54
N ALA A 636 -32.00 -2.94 -18.87
CA ALA A 636 -31.43 -4.10 -19.54
C ALA A 636 -30.71 -3.72 -20.84
N ASP A 637 -29.45 -4.16 -21.00
CA ASP A 637 -28.75 -4.03 -22.28
C ASP A 637 -29.25 -5.04 -23.35
N GLY A 638 -29.91 -6.10 -22.91
CA GLY A 638 -30.54 -7.12 -23.75
C GLY A 638 -32.06 -6.93 -23.89
N TYR A 639 -32.76 -8.05 -24.11
CA TYR A 639 -34.22 -8.05 -24.19
C TYR A 639 -34.85 -8.18 -22.80
N VAL A 640 -36.12 -7.80 -22.71
CA VAL A 640 -36.95 -8.03 -21.52
C VAL A 640 -38.14 -8.92 -21.92
N GLN A 641 -38.48 -9.88 -21.08
CA GLN A 641 -39.64 -10.74 -21.25
C GLN A 641 -40.49 -10.76 -19.97
N ALA A 642 -41.81 -10.62 -20.11
CA ALA A 642 -42.75 -10.71 -19.00
C ALA A 642 -44.16 -11.13 -19.47
N MET A 643 -44.96 -11.72 -18.57
CA MET A 643 -46.37 -11.96 -18.87
C MET A 643 -47.17 -10.65 -18.91
N TYR A 644 -46.95 -9.76 -17.95
CA TYR A 644 -47.59 -8.45 -17.86
C TYR A 644 -46.73 -7.47 -17.07
N ILE A 645 -46.91 -6.17 -17.32
CA ILE A 645 -46.30 -5.11 -16.51
C ILE A 645 -47.33 -4.07 -16.03
N ILE A 646 -47.18 -3.60 -14.79
CA ILE A 646 -48.07 -2.61 -14.16
C ILE A 646 -47.22 -1.59 -13.40
N GLY A 647 -47.46 -0.29 -13.59
CA GLY A 647 -46.79 0.75 -12.81
C GLY A 647 -45.25 0.76 -12.94
N THR A 648 -44.71 0.23 -14.03
CA THR A 648 -43.29 -0.13 -14.15
C THR A 648 -42.58 0.79 -15.14
N THR A 649 -41.31 1.12 -14.85
CA THR A 649 -40.41 1.76 -15.81
C THR A 649 -39.46 0.73 -16.41
N VAL A 650 -39.46 0.60 -17.74
CA VAL A 650 -38.58 -0.33 -18.47
C VAL A 650 -37.69 0.47 -19.42
N GLU A 651 -36.39 0.28 -19.32
CA GLU A 651 -35.38 0.87 -20.18
C GLU A 651 -34.51 -0.25 -20.75
N ALA A 652 -34.65 -0.53 -22.05
CA ALA A 652 -33.88 -1.62 -22.66
C ALA A 652 -33.29 -1.28 -24.03
N PHE A 653 -32.11 -1.82 -24.32
CA PHE A 653 -31.51 -1.74 -25.65
C PHE A 653 -32.06 -2.81 -26.61
N GLY A 654 -32.54 -3.94 -26.09
CA GLY A 654 -33.15 -5.01 -26.89
C GLY A 654 -34.65 -4.84 -27.15
N ASP A 655 -35.26 -5.95 -27.58
CA ASP A 655 -36.69 -6.06 -27.81
C ASP A 655 -37.45 -6.27 -26.49
N PHE A 656 -38.75 -5.97 -26.51
CA PHE A 656 -39.64 -6.27 -25.40
C PHE A 656 -40.70 -7.27 -25.80
N LEU A 657 -40.69 -8.43 -25.13
CA LEU A 657 -41.58 -9.56 -25.37
C LEU A 657 -42.60 -9.62 -24.23
N ILE A 658 -43.82 -9.17 -24.50
CA ILE A 658 -44.93 -9.26 -23.55
C ILE A 658 -45.98 -10.22 -24.04
N VAL A 659 -46.54 -11.00 -23.12
CA VAL A 659 -47.60 -11.95 -23.45
C VAL A 659 -49.00 -11.31 -23.36
N LYS A 660 -49.32 -10.60 -22.28
CA LYS A 660 -50.70 -10.21 -21.95
C LYS A 660 -50.96 -8.70 -21.97
N GLU A 661 -50.38 -7.91 -21.07
CA GLU A 661 -50.82 -6.52 -20.87
C GLU A 661 -49.68 -5.59 -20.38
N ILE A 662 -49.75 -4.32 -20.76
CA ILE A 662 -48.92 -3.19 -20.28
C ILE A 662 -49.87 -2.15 -19.71
N ILE A 663 -49.75 -1.83 -18.42
CA ILE A 663 -50.69 -0.92 -17.71
C ILE A 663 -49.89 0.13 -16.94
N ASP A 664 -50.30 1.40 -17.03
CA ASP A 664 -49.73 2.53 -16.27
C ASP A 664 -48.20 2.54 -16.22
N SER A 665 -47.56 2.17 -17.34
CA SER A 665 -46.11 1.94 -17.41
C SER A 665 -45.44 2.88 -18.41
N ASP A 666 -44.14 3.12 -18.20
CA ASP A 666 -43.28 3.89 -19.10
C ASP A 666 -42.16 3.00 -19.64
N VAL A 667 -42.20 2.72 -20.94
CA VAL A 667 -41.34 1.73 -21.59
C VAL A 667 -40.54 2.41 -22.69
N ARG A 668 -39.21 2.35 -22.61
CA ARG A 668 -38.28 2.93 -23.60
C ARG A 668 -37.35 1.85 -24.14
N LEU A 669 -37.45 1.60 -25.45
CA LEU A 669 -36.74 0.51 -26.13
C LEU A 669 -35.93 1.02 -27.32
N SER A 670 -34.70 0.53 -27.44
CA SER A 670 -33.93 0.65 -28.70
C SER A 670 -34.29 -0.43 -29.71
N GLY A 671 -34.99 -1.49 -29.29
CA GLY A 671 -35.53 -2.55 -30.13
C GLY A 671 -37.00 -2.35 -30.50
N MET A 672 -37.70 -3.46 -30.69
CA MET A 672 -39.12 -3.54 -31.04
C MET A 672 -39.94 -4.03 -29.86
N CYS A 673 -41.16 -3.51 -29.69
CA CYS A 673 -42.14 -4.13 -28.80
C CYS A 673 -43.01 -5.10 -29.62
N ARG A 674 -42.93 -6.41 -29.34
CA ARG A 674 -43.68 -7.43 -30.08
C ARG A 674 -44.59 -8.22 -29.16
N SER A 675 -45.88 -8.24 -29.49
CA SER A 675 -46.83 -9.15 -28.89
C SER A 675 -48.06 -9.36 -29.76
N GLU A 676 -48.47 -10.61 -29.90
CA GLU A 676 -49.70 -10.93 -30.64
C GLU A 676 -50.97 -10.71 -29.82
N ARG A 677 -50.85 -10.69 -28.49
CA ARG A 677 -51.99 -10.68 -27.56
C ARG A 677 -51.97 -9.48 -26.60
N CYS A 678 -50.91 -8.67 -26.61
CA CYS A 678 -50.75 -7.56 -25.68
C CYS A 678 -51.82 -6.48 -25.82
N LYS A 679 -52.38 -6.05 -24.68
CA LYS A 679 -53.13 -4.80 -24.56
C LYS A 679 -52.28 -3.74 -23.86
N VAL A 680 -52.18 -2.57 -24.45
CA VAL A 680 -51.48 -1.41 -23.86
C VAL A 680 -52.54 -0.45 -23.30
N ILE A 681 -52.48 -0.14 -22.01
CA ILE A 681 -53.49 0.66 -21.30
C ILE A 681 -52.79 1.77 -20.53
N SER A 682 -53.23 3.02 -20.70
CA SER A 682 -52.74 4.18 -19.93
C SER A 682 -51.20 4.31 -19.87
N SER A 683 -50.50 3.90 -20.93
CA SER A 683 -49.04 3.75 -20.90
C SER A 683 -48.32 4.62 -21.92
N SER A 684 -47.06 4.91 -21.62
CA SER A 684 -46.10 5.55 -22.51
C SER A 684 -45.17 4.46 -23.05
N LEU A 685 -45.11 4.31 -24.37
CA LEU A 685 -44.29 3.29 -25.03
C LEU A 685 -43.47 3.92 -26.15
N SER A 686 -42.16 3.89 -26.02
CA SER A 686 -41.21 4.25 -27.07
C SER A 686 -40.44 3.03 -27.54
N ALA A 687 -40.45 2.79 -28.85
CA ALA A 687 -39.69 1.70 -29.46
C ALA A 687 -39.11 2.14 -30.81
N LYS A 688 -37.77 2.16 -30.92
CA LYS A 688 -37.08 2.58 -32.15
C LYS A 688 -37.47 1.72 -33.36
N MET A 689 -37.62 0.41 -33.17
CA MET A 689 -37.89 -0.55 -34.24
C MET A 689 -39.39 -0.85 -34.45
N GLY A 690 -40.27 -0.02 -33.88
CA GLY A 690 -41.71 -0.12 -34.06
C GLY A 690 -42.43 -0.89 -32.94
N VAL A 691 -43.75 -0.95 -33.03
CA VAL A 691 -44.63 -1.59 -32.04
C VAL A 691 -45.62 -2.49 -32.76
N GLU A 692 -45.75 -3.74 -32.32
CA GLU A 692 -46.74 -4.70 -32.80
C GLU A 692 -47.51 -5.27 -31.60
N VAL A 693 -48.78 -4.89 -31.45
CA VAL A 693 -49.63 -5.28 -30.31
C VAL A 693 -51.05 -5.63 -30.74
N SER A 694 -51.82 -6.26 -29.86
CA SER A 694 -53.22 -6.58 -30.14
C SER A 694 -54.11 -5.35 -30.00
N GLN A 695 -53.98 -4.62 -28.88
CA GLN A 695 -54.86 -3.50 -28.55
C GLN A 695 -54.07 -2.34 -27.93
N ILE A 696 -54.46 -1.11 -28.23
CA ILE A 696 -53.93 0.10 -27.59
C ILE A 696 -55.08 0.97 -27.11
N GLY A 697 -55.10 1.24 -25.81
CA GLY A 697 -56.12 2.01 -25.11
C GLY A 697 -57.33 1.18 -24.69
N THR A 698 -58.19 1.84 -23.92
CA THR A 698 -59.56 1.44 -23.60
C THR A 698 -60.44 2.70 -23.62
N ASP A 699 -61.75 2.52 -23.57
CA ASP A 699 -62.77 3.57 -23.51
C ASP A 699 -62.72 4.37 -22.19
N VAL A 700 -62.32 3.73 -21.09
CA VAL A 700 -62.28 4.34 -19.75
C VAL A 700 -60.90 4.91 -19.39
N SER A 701 -59.82 4.32 -19.90
CA SER A 701 -58.45 4.68 -19.50
C SER A 701 -57.97 6.01 -20.07
N THR A 702 -56.99 6.60 -19.39
CA THR A 702 -56.17 7.68 -19.94
C THR A 702 -55.52 7.28 -21.27
N PRO A 703 -55.49 8.18 -22.29
CA PRO A 703 -54.96 7.84 -23.60
C PRO A 703 -53.47 7.48 -23.59
N CYS A 704 -53.10 6.48 -24.39
CA CYS A 704 -51.70 6.03 -24.51
C CYS A 704 -50.87 7.01 -25.36
N LYS A 705 -49.56 7.05 -25.10
CA LYS A 705 -48.57 7.79 -25.89
C LYS A 705 -47.56 6.82 -26.48
N ILE A 706 -47.56 6.68 -27.81
CA ILE A 706 -46.68 5.74 -28.51
C ILE A 706 -45.67 6.52 -29.36
N ARG A 707 -44.38 6.27 -29.20
CA ARG A 707 -43.30 6.87 -29.99
C ARG A 707 -42.56 5.78 -30.77
N VAL A 708 -42.43 5.94 -32.08
CA VAL A 708 -41.76 4.98 -32.96
C VAL A 708 -40.76 5.66 -33.89
N GLY A 709 -39.74 4.92 -34.32
CA GLY A 709 -38.72 5.41 -35.26
C GLY A 709 -37.59 6.25 -34.66
N LEU A 710 -37.76 6.77 -33.44
CA LEU A 710 -36.75 7.47 -32.65
C LEU A 710 -36.33 6.64 -31.44
N ASN A 711 -35.10 6.85 -30.97
CA ASN A 711 -34.56 6.15 -29.82
C ASN A 711 -34.58 7.02 -28.56
N ASP A 712 -35.75 7.10 -27.92
CA ASP A 712 -35.98 7.88 -26.70
C ASP A 712 -35.13 7.37 -25.51
N HIS A 713 -34.81 6.07 -25.49
CA HIS A 713 -33.95 5.46 -24.47
C HIS A 713 -32.53 6.05 -24.55
N ILE A 714 -31.91 6.02 -25.73
CA ILE A 714 -30.59 6.60 -25.94
C ILE A 714 -30.60 8.11 -25.71
N ASP A 715 -31.62 8.81 -26.19
CA ASP A 715 -31.74 10.27 -25.99
C ASP A 715 -31.77 10.63 -24.50
N THR A 716 -32.52 9.86 -23.70
CA THR A 716 -32.59 10.03 -22.24
C THR A 716 -31.22 9.81 -21.58
N ILE A 717 -30.51 8.74 -21.96
CA ILE A 717 -29.14 8.47 -21.47
C ILE A 717 -28.20 9.63 -21.83
N ILE A 718 -28.24 10.11 -23.07
CA ILE A 718 -27.39 11.21 -23.53
C ILE A 718 -27.70 12.49 -22.76
N GLN A 719 -28.99 12.82 -22.55
CA GLN A 719 -29.38 14.02 -21.80
C GLN A 719 -28.92 13.96 -20.35
N PHE A 720 -29.07 12.81 -19.69
CA PHE A 720 -28.60 12.59 -18.33
C PHE A 720 -27.08 12.76 -18.22
N GLN A 721 -26.32 12.09 -19.09
CA GLN A 721 -24.86 12.20 -19.10
C GLN A 721 -24.38 13.62 -19.45
N LYS A 722 -25.07 14.33 -20.35
CA LYS A 722 -24.80 15.75 -20.67
C LYS A 722 -25.11 16.68 -19.49
N ALA A 723 -26.04 16.35 -18.60
CA ALA A 723 -26.31 17.13 -17.40
C ALA A 723 -25.15 17.00 -16.41
N ILE A 724 -24.72 15.78 -16.11
CA ILE A 724 -23.55 15.50 -15.25
C ILE A 724 -22.30 16.19 -15.82
N LEU A 725 -22.07 16.07 -17.12
CA LEU A 725 -20.91 16.69 -17.77
C LEU A 725 -20.95 18.22 -17.71
N ARG A 726 -22.13 18.85 -17.77
CA ARG A 726 -22.28 20.31 -17.58
C ARG A 726 -21.91 20.73 -16.17
N GLU A 727 -22.36 19.99 -15.16
CA GLU A 727 -22.05 20.26 -13.75
C GLU A 727 -20.54 20.14 -13.49
N LEU A 728 -19.93 19.02 -13.92
CA LEU A 728 -18.50 18.78 -13.73
C LEU A 728 -17.64 19.83 -14.47
N LYS A 729 -18.05 20.25 -15.68
CA LYS A 729 -17.37 21.33 -16.41
C LYS A 729 -17.50 22.67 -15.70
N GLY A 730 -18.67 23.00 -15.16
CA GLY A 730 -18.85 24.22 -14.37
C GLY A 730 -17.93 24.26 -13.14
N ASN A 731 -17.82 23.14 -12.42
CA ASN A 731 -16.88 23.00 -11.30
C ASN A 731 -15.43 23.14 -11.75
N LEU A 732 -15.07 22.55 -12.89
CA LEU A 732 -13.73 22.66 -13.48
C LEU A 732 -13.38 24.11 -13.83
N GLU A 733 -14.27 24.82 -14.51
CA GLU A 733 -14.11 26.23 -14.91
C GLU A 733 -13.91 27.12 -13.68
N GLN A 734 -14.70 26.90 -12.61
CA GLN A 734 -14.56 27.63 -11.35
C GLN A 734 -13.17 27.40 -10.71
N LYS A 735 -12.70 26.15 -10.67
CA LYS A 735 -11.38 25.83 -10.10
C LYS A 735 -10.24 26.37 -10.96
N GLN A 736 -10.38 26.34 -12.29
CA GLN A 736 -9.43 26.95 -13.22
C GLN A 736 -9.32 28.46 -13.00
N SER A 737 -10.45 29.16 -12.87
CA SER A 737 -10.48 30.60 -12.55
C SER A 737 -9.77 30.92 -11.23
N ASN A 738 -9.95 30.08 -10.20
CA ASN A 738 -9.25 30.28 -8.92
C ASN A 738 -7.74 30.12 -9.05
N VAL A 739 -7.26 29.12 -9.82
CA VAL A 739 -5.83 28.94 -10.08
C VAL A 739 -5.27 30.11 -10.90
N GLU A 740 -6.03 30.63 -11.86
CA GLU A 740 -5.64 31.81 -12.64
C GLU A 740 -5.48 33.05 -11.76
N LYS A 741 -6.40 33.29 -10.81
CA LYS A 741 -6.26 34.35 -9.80
C LYS A 741 -4.99 34.20 -8.97
N TYR A 742 -4.66 32.99 -8.51
CA TYR A 742 -3.42 32.76 -7.77
C TYR A 742 -2.18 32.99 -8.65
N LEU A 743 -2.24 32.68 -9.95
CA LEU A 743 -1.14 32.98 -10.89
C LEU A 743 -0.98 34.50 -11.08
N ASP A 744 -2.07 35.25 -11.13
CA ASP A 744 -2.03 36.73 -11.19
C ASP A 744 -1.43 37.33 -9.91
N GLU A 745 -1.87 36.86 -8.74
CA GLU A 745 -1.31 37.26 -7.45
C GLU A 745 0.19 36.92 -7.37
N LEU A 746 0.59 35.74 -7.83
CA LEU A 746 1.98 35.32 -7.89
C LEU A 746 2.83 36.22 -8.80
N ARG A 747 2.28 36.68 -9.93
CA ARG A 747 2.95 37.64 -10.82
C ARG A 747 3.13 38.99 -10.13
N SER A 748 2.13 39.46 -9.40
CA SER A 748 2.21 40.71 -8.63
C SER A 748 3.26 40.64 -7.52
N GLU A 749 3.30 39.55 -6.75
CA GLU A 749 4.30 39.37 -5.69
C GLU A 749 5.74 39.30 -6.24
N HIS A 750 5.94 38.60 -7.37
CA HIS A 750 7.24 38.60 -8.06
C HIS A 750 7.70 40.00 -8.46
N GLN A 751 6.79 40.85 -8.96
CA GLN A 751 7.11 42.23 -9.32
C GLN A 751 7.53 43.04 -8.09
N LYS A 752 6.83 42.91 -6.97
CA LYS A 752 7.19 43.59 -5.70
C LYS A 752 8.57 43.16 -5.19
N ILE A 753 8.91 41.88 -5.31
CA ILE A 753 10.24 41.37 -4.95
C ILE A 753 11.31 42.00 -5.84
N MET A 754 11.07 42.12 -7.15
CA MET A 754 12.00 42.78 -8.07
C MET A 754 12.21 44.25 -7.70
N GLU A 755 11.12 44.99 -7.47
CA GLU A 755 11.17 46.41 -7.09
C GLU A 755 11.94 46.64 -5.77
N GLU A 756 11.68 45.83 -4.75
CA GLU A 756 12.41 45.91 -3.47
C GLU A 756 13.89 45.52 -3.61
N THR A 757 14.20 44.57 -4.49
CA THR A 757 15.60 44.18 -4.74
C THR A 757 16.37 45.32 -5.43
N MET A 758 15.75 45.97 -6.42
CA MET A 758 16.32 47.16 -7.06
C MET A 758 16.50 48.32 -6.07
N TYR A 759 15.56 48.50 -5.13
CA TYR A 759 15.69 49.47 -4.05
C TYR A 759 16.87 49.17 -3.12
N GLN A 760 17.10 47.89 -2.77
CA GLN A 760 18.28 47.48 -2.00
C GLN A 760 19.59 47.75 -2.73
N ASP A 761 19.65 47.48 -4.03
CA ASP A 761 20.85 47.71 -4.84
C ASP A 761 21.22 49.20 -4.89
N SER A 762 20.22 50.08 -5.03
CA SER A 762 20.40 51.53 -4.95
C SER A 762 20.95 51.98 -3.59
N LEU A 763 20.34 51.51 -2.49
CA LEU A 763 20.80 51.81 -1.12
C LEU A 763 22.22 51.27 -0.85
N ASN A 764 22.56 50.09 -1.36
CA ASN A 764 23.89 49.51 -1.22
C ASN A 764 24.95 50.29 -2.02
N ALA A 765 24.61 50.80 -3.20
CA ALA A 765 25.48 51.67 -3.99
C ALA A 765 25.73 53.01 -3.27
N GLU A 766 24.69 53.62 -2.70
CA GLU A 766 24.81 54.84 -1.90
C GLU A 766 25.65 54.62 -0.64
N LYS A 767 25.43 53.51 0.08
CA LYS A 767 26.25 53.09 1.23
C LYS A 767 27.73 52.95 0.84
N LYS A 768 28.03 52.33 -0.30
CA LYS A 768 29.41 52.19 -0.82
C LYS A 768 30.04 53.54 -1.12
N ARG A 769 29.28 54.48 -1.68
CA ARG A 769 29.73 55.86 -1.93
C ARG A 769 30.02 56.62 -0.64
N LEU A 770 29.17 56.50 0.38
CA LEU A 770 29.37 57.14 1.69
C LEU A 770 30.58 56.54 2.42
N LYS A 771 30.79 55.22 2.38
CA LYS A 771 32.00 54.57 2.90
C LYS A 771 33.29 55.09 2.24
N GLY A 772 33.29 55.25 0.91
CA GLY A 772 34.43 55.85 0.21
C GLY A 772 34.67 57.32 0.59
N LYS A 773 33.63 58.09 0.93
CA LYS A 773 33.78 59.45 1.49
C LYS A 773 34.36 59.44 2.91
N ILE A 774 33.98 58.46 3.73
CA ILE A 774 34.55 58.29 5.08
C ILE A 774 36.05 57.99 4.99
N GLU A 775 36.47 57.10 4.09
CA GLU A 775 37.90 56.79 3.87
C GLU A 775 38.70 58.03 3.45
N LYS A 776 38.18 58.83 2.51
CA LYS A 776 38.82 60.10 2.09
C LYS A 776 38.86 61.15 3.21
N ASN A 777 37.81 61.24 4.03
CA ASN A 777 37.72 62.19 5.13
C ASN A 777 38.54 61.79 6.36
N LYS A 778 38.82 60.49 6.55
CA LYS A 778 39.75 59.98 7.56
C LYS A 778 41.19 60.44 7.30
N VAL A 779 41.60 60.45 6.03
CA VAL A 779 42.93 60.92 5.61
C VAL A 779 43.10 62.44 5.80
N SER A 780 42.02 63.21 5.75
CA SER A 780 42.03 64.68 5.86
C SER A 780 41.68 65.23 7.25
N GLY A 781 41.56 64.38 8.28
CA GLY A 781 41.38 64.78 9.69
C GLY A 781 40.02 65.42 10.06
N ASN A 782 39.02 65.34 9.18
CA ASN A 782 37.79 66.14 9.31
C ASN A 782 36.67 65.38 10.06
N LEU A 783 36.82 65.27 11.39
CA LEU A 783 35.98 64.47 12.30
C LEU A 783 34.46 64.74 12.22
N LYS A 784 34.04 65.99 11.93
CA LYS A 784 32.61 66.36 11.86
C LYS A 784 31.90 65.72 10.65
N LYS A 785 32.56 65.64 9.49
CA LYS A 785 31.98 65.04 8.26
C LYS A 785 31.91 63.52 8.34
N ILE A 786 32.79 62.89 9.13
CA ILE A 786 32.79 61.45 9.39
C ILE A 786 31.55 61.07 10.21
N LYS A 787 31.28 61.78 11.32
CA LYS A 787 30.09 61.51 12.17
C LYS A 787 28.77 61.65 11.42
N ILE A 788 28.67 62.60 10.48
CA ILE A 788 27.47 62.77 9.64
C ILE A 788 27.30 61.57 8.70
N ALA A 789 28.37 61.19 7.99
CA ALA A 789 28.33 60.06 7.08
C ALA A 789 28.10 58.70 7.79
N GLU A 790 28.57 58.55 9.03
CA GLU A 790 28.27 57.39 9.88
C GLU A 790 26.77 57.32 10.26
N LYS A 791 26.17 58.46 10.61
CA LYS A 791 24.73 58.55 10.89
C LYS A 791 23.88 58.24 9.66
N ASP A 792 24.27 58.74 8.48
CA ASP A 792 23.59 58.44 7.21
C ASP A 792 23.69 56.95 6.84
N ILE A 793 24.84 56.31 7.11
CA ILE A 793 25.03 54.86 6.92
C ILE A 793 24.13 54.05 7.88
N GLU A 794 24.01 54.46 9.15
CA GLU A 794 23.09 53.80 10.09
C GLU A 794 21.63 53.91 9.62
N GLU A 795 21.23 55.05 9.06
CA GLU A 795 19.89 55.23 8.51
C GLU A 795 19.66 54.31 7.29
N ILE A 796 20.64 54.21 6.39
CA ILE A 796 20.60 53.28 5.24
C ILE A 796 20.54 51.83 5.74
N ASP A 797 21.26 51.46 6.79
CA ASP A 797 21.23 50.11 7.37
C ASP A 797 19.87 49.76 7.98
N ARG A 798 19.18 50.72 8.59
CA ARG A 798 17.79 50.55 9.05
C ARG A 798 16.85 50.30 7.86
N LYS A 799 16.99 51.08 6.77
CA LYS A 799 16.19 50.92 5.54
C LYS A 799 16.43 49.56 4.86
N LEU A 800 17.69 49.15 4.74
CA LEU A 800 18.07 47.82 4.22
C LEU A 800 17.50 46.68 5.08
N THR A 801 17.48 46.84 6.40
CA THR A 801 16.91 45.83 7.31
C THR A 801 15.40 45.71 7.14
N LYS A 802 14.70 46.83 6.95
CA LYS A 802 13.24 46.85 6.68
C LYS A 802 12.92 46.18 5.34
N SER A 803 13.61 46.56 4.27
CA SER A 803 13.42 45.97 2.94
C SER A 803 13.74 44.47 2.94
N ARG A 804 14.80 44.01 3.64
CA ARG A 804 15.09 42.57 3.79
C ARG A 804 13.97 41.78 4.46
N ARG A 805 13.26 42.40 5.43
CA ARG A 805 12.08 41.79 6.06
C ARG A 805 10.91 41.71 5.08
N GLN A 806 10.68 42.75 4.29
CA GLN A 806 9.62 42.78 3.27
C GLN A 806 9.86 41.71 2.19
N ILE A 807 11.08 41.59 1.68
CA ILE A 807 11.44 40.54 0.70
C ILE A 807 11.19 39.14 1.27
N LYS A 808 11.59 38.87 2.53
CA LYS A 808 11.30 37.58 3.18
C LYS A 808 9.79 37.32 3.30
N ALA A 809 9.00 38.35 3.61
CA ALA A 809 7.55 38.23 3.68
C ALA A 809 6.95 37.91 2.29
N TYR A 810 7.38 38.60 1.23
CA TYR A 810 6.94 38.32 -0.13
C TYR A 810 7.29 36.90 -0.59
N PHE A 811 8.50 36.40 -0.29
CA PHE A 811 8.85 35.00 -0.56
C PHE A 811 7.95 34.01 0.19
N SER A 812 7.61 34.28 1.46
CA SER A 812 6.70 33.41 2.20
C SER A 812 5.28 33.38 1.62
N THR A 813 4.79 34.52 1.10
CA THR A 813 3.52 34.59 0.37
C THR A 813 3.61 33.84 -0.95
N GLN A 814 4.73 33.97 -1.66
CA GLN A 814 4.99 33.29 -2.92
C GLN A 814 4.96 31.76 -2.76
N ASP A 815 5.61 31.22 -1.73
CA ASP A 815 5.59 29.78 -1.43
C ASP A 815 4.16 29.28 -1.16
N ARG A 816 3.37 30.03 -0.37
CA ARG A 816 1.97 29.70 -0.09
C ARG A 816 1.09 29.71 -1.34
N LEU A 817 1.30 30.67 -2.24
CA LEU A 817 0.59 30.75 -3.51
C LEU A 817 0.96 29.57 -4.42
N LEU A 818 2.24 29.19 -4.48
CA LEU A 818 2.71 28.04 -5.26
C LEU A 818 2.09 26.73 -4.75
N ASP A 819 2.02 26.53 -3.43
CA ASP A 819 1.35 25.36 -2.84
C ASP A 819 -0.14 25.31 -3.21
N SER A 820 -0.82 26.47 -3.17
CA SER A 820 -2.24 26.59 -3.52
C SER A 820 -2.49 26.33 -5.01
N ILE A 821 -1.61 26.81 -5.89
CA ILE A 821 -1.64 26.54 -7.33
C ILE A 821 -1.40 25.05 -7.60
N PHE A 822 -0.44 24.43 -6.92
CA PHE A 822 -0.14 23.01 -7.10
C PHE A 822 -1.32 22.14 -6.67
N ALA A 823 -1.89 22.41 -5.49
CA ALA A 823 -3.09 21.74 -5.01
C ALA A 823 -4.27 21.92 -5.99
N GLY A 824 -4.49 23.15 -6.46
CA GLY A 824 -5.53 23.46 -7.44
C GLY A 824 -5.35 22.70 -8.77
N ARG A 825 -4.13 22.66 -9.32
CA ARG A 825 -3.82 21.90 -10.55
C ARG A 825 -4.06 20.41 -10.40
N LYS A 826 -3.69 19.83 -9.26
CA LYS A 826 -3.95 18.41 -8.97
C LYS A 826 -5.46 18.09 -8.96
N VAL A 827 -6.27 18.97 -8.38
CA VAL A 827 -7.73 18.83 -8.38
C VAL A 827 -8.30 18.96 -9.79
N ILE A 828 -7.82 19.92 -10.58
CA ILE A 828 -8.20 20.12 -11.99
C ILE A 828 -7.91 18.85 -12.80
N GLU A 829 -6.72 18.27 -12.66
CA GLU A 829 -6.34 17.03 -13.36
C GLU A 829 -7.27 15.86 -13.00
N SER A 830 -7.61 15.72 -11.72
CA SER A 830 -8.59 14.72 -11.25
C SER A 830 -9.97 14.90 -11.90
N HIS A 831 -10.45 16.14 -12.02
CA HIS A 831 -11.74 16.43 -12.67
C HIS A 831 -11.68 16.13 -14.18
N ILE A 832 -10.59 16.47 -14.87
CA ILE A 832 -10.40 16.16 -16.29
C ILE A 832 -10.46 14.64 -16.52
N ARG A 833 -9.75 13.85 -15.69
CA ARG A 833 -9.78 12.39 -15.75
C ARG A 833 -11.17 11.79 -15.55
N ARG A 834 -12.07 12.48 -14.84
CA ARG A 834 -13.48 12.06 -14.69
C ARG A 834 -14.36 12.49 -15.87
N ILE A 835 -14.08 13.63 -16.49
CA ILE A 835 -14.89 14.20 -17.59
C ILE A 835 -14.63 13.47 -18.92
N GLU A 836 -13.38 13.12 -19.22
CA GLU A 836 -13.02 12.47 -20.49
C GLU A 836 -13.81 11.19 -20.78
N PRO A 837 -13.89 10.20 -19.85
CA PRO A 837 -14.66 8.98 -20.08
C PRO A 837 -16.14 9.23 -20.35
N ILE A 838 -16.75 10.20 -19.67
CA ILE A 838 -18.16 10.57 -19.88
C ILE A 838 -18.36 11.15 -21.28
N GLY A 839 -17.44 12.00 -21.72
CA GLY A 839 -17.46 12.58 -23.08
C GLY A 839 -17.33 11.50 -24.16
N GLU A 840 -16.42 10.54 -23.97
CA GLU A 840 -16.26 9.39 -24.87
C GLU A 840 -17.48 8.49 -24.89
N TYR A 841 -18.05 8.20 -23.73
CA TYR A 841 -19.29 7.43 -23.60
C TYR A 841 -20.44 8.07 -24.37
N ILE A 842 -20.66 9.39 -24.23
CA ILE A 842 -21.69 10.11 -24.98
C ILE A 842 -21.45 9.98 -26.49
N ARG A 843 -20.21 10.12 -26.98
CA ARG A 843 -19.89 9.96 -28.41
C ARG A 843 -20.19 8.54 -28.88
N MET A 844 -19.78 7.53 -28.12
CA MET A 844 -20.01 6.12 -28.44
C MET A 844 -21.51 5.81 -28.53
N VAL A 845 -22.30 6.25 -27.54
CA VAL A 845 -23.75 6.03 -27.49
C VAL A 845 -24.47 6.81 -28.59
N SER A 846 -24.05 8.04 -28.88
CA SER A 846 -24.60 8.84 -29.99
C SER A 846 -24.33 8.19 -31.36
N LYS A 847 -23.21 7.48 -31.50
CA LYS A 847 -22.92 6.70 -32.72
C LYS A 847 -23.90 5.53 -32.86
N LYS A 848 -24.10 4.76 -31.78
CA LYS A 848 -25.08 3.64 -31.73
C LYS A 848 -26.51 4.09 -32.06
N GLN A 849 -26.88 5.32 -31.72
CA GLN A 849 -28.18 5.90 -32.08
C GLN A 849 -28.46 5.82 -33.59
N ASN A 850 -27.43 6.00 -34.43
CA ASN A 850 -27.52 6.08 -35.88
C ASN A 850 -27.24 4.74 -36.62
N ASP A 851 -26.86 3.67 -35.92
CA ASP A 851 -26.39 2.42 -36.56
C ASP A 851 -27.48 1.65 -37.33
N LYS A 852 -28.75 1.80 -36.94
CA LYS A 852 -29.91 1.22 -37.63
C LYS A 852 -30.99 2.28 -37.80
N ALA A 853 -31.58 2.38 -38.99
CA ALA A 853 -32.75 3.23 -39.20
C ALA A 853 -33.93 2.70 -38.38
N GLY A 854 -34.60 3.59 -37.65
CA GLY A 854 -35.80 3.23 -36.90
C GLY A 854 -36.97 2.90 -37.83
N VAL A 855 -37.91 2.10 -37.32
CA VAL A 855 -39.15 1.78 -38.02
C VAL A 855 -40.27 2.60 -37.37
N SER A 856 -40.72 3.64 -38.07
CA SER A 856 -41.81 4.51 -37.63
C SER A 856 -43.20 3.89 -37.90
N GLN A 857 -43.44 2.66 -37.43
CA GLN A 857 -44.71 1.95 -37.63
C GLN A 857 -45.25 1.33 -36.34
N VAL A 858 -46.56 1.41 -36.16
CA VAL A 858 -47.35 0.79 -35.10
C VAL A 858 -48.40 -0.10 -35.75
N LYS A 859 -48.33 -1.42 -35.51
CA LYS A 859 -49.33 -2.39 -35.98
C LYS A 859 -50.23 -2.80 -34.82
N VAL A 860 -51.54 -2.65 -35.01
CA VAL A 860 -52.56 -2.99 -34.01
C VAL A 860 -53.52 -4.01 -34.60
N LYS A 861 -53.44 -5.25 -34.10
CA LYS A 861 -54.19 -6.39 -34.66
C LYS A 861 -55.68 -6.43 -34.33
N ASN A 862 -56.14 -5.75 -33.28
CA ASN A 862 -57.54 -5.78 -32.85
C ASN A 862 -58.14 -4.38 -32.81
N GLN A 863 -57.85 -3.59 -31.78
CA GLN A 863 -58.48 -2.27 -31.59
C GLN A 863 -57.48 -1.21 -31.13
N LEU A 864 -57.50 -0.06 -31.81
CA LEU A 864 -56.80 1.15 -31.45
C LEU A 864 -57.85 2.20 -31.07
N PHE A 865 -57.87 2.59 -29.80
CA PHE A 865 -58.87 3.49 -29.25
C PHE A 865 -58.55 4.96 -29.58
N ALA A 866 -59.62 5.76 -29.70
CA ALA A 866 -59.57 7.20 -29.90
C ALA A 866 -58.71 7.91 -28.83
N LYS A 867 -58.24 9.11 -29.16
CA LYS A 867 -57.37 9.99 -28.37
C LYS A 867 -55.94 9.46 -28.14
N THR A 868 -55.64 8.23 -28.54
CA THR A 868 -54.27 7.69 -28.53
C THR A 868 -53.36 8.58 -29.40
N MET A 869 -52.20 8.94 -28.86
CA MET A 869 -51.21 9.77 -29.56
C MET A 869 -50.09 8.90 -30.08
N ILE A 870 -49.80 8.98 -31.38
CA ILE A 870 -48.70 8.26 -32.03
C ILE A 870 -47.74 9.28 -32.63
N PHE A 871 -46.47 9.20 -32.25
CA PHE A 871 -45.39 10.07 -32.71
C PHE A 871 -44.39 9.25 -33.52
N GLY A 872 -44.06 9.74 -34.71
CA GLY A 872 -42.97 9.24 -35.55
C GLY A 872 -41.75 10.15 -35.45
N GLN A 873 -40.86 10.03 -36.43
CA GLN A 873 -39.63 10.80 -36.48
C GLN A 873 -39.87 12.25 -36.90
N HIS A 874 -40.82 12.48 -37.82
CA HIS A 874 -41.07 13.79 -38.43
C HIS A 874 -42.50 14.29 -38.27
N SER A 875 -43.44 13.43 -37.90
CA SER A 875 -44.86 13.71 -37.83
C SER A 875 -45.54 12.97 -36.67
N SER A 876 -46.74 13.40 -36.29
CA SER A 876 -47.53 12.77 -35.25
C SER A 876 -49.02 12.77 -35.62
N ILE A 877 -49.77 11.87 -35.01
CA ILE A 877 -51.21 11.73 -35.21
C ILE A 877 -51.91 11.48 -33.88
N ILE A 878 -53.09 12.09 -33.71
CA ILE A 878 -54.03 11.79 -32.64
C ILE A 878 -55.20 11.04 -33.27
N ILE A 879 -55.45 9.82 -32.80
CA ILE A 879 -56.53 8.98 -33.31
C ILE A 879 -57.87 9.62 -32.93
N GLN A 880 -58.73 9.89 -33.92
CA GLN A 880 -60.00 10.59 -33.68
C GLN A 880 -61.12 9.64 -33.26
N GLU A 881 -61.16 8.44 -33.84
CA GLU A 881 -62.19 7.43 -33.64
C GLU A 881 -61.56 6.05 -33.45
N ASP A 882 -62.29 5.14 -32.83
CA ASP A 882 -61.84 3.77 -32.63
C ASP A 882 -61.68 3.05 -33.97
N VAL A 883 -60.48 2.53 -34.22
CA VAL A 883 -60.15 1.83 -35.47
C VAL A 883 -59.65 0.41 -35.18
N LYS A 884 -59.98 -0.52 -36.07
CA LYS A 884 -59.64 -1.94 -35.94
C LYS A 884 -58.76 -2.43 -37.07
N ASN A 885 -57.87 -3.37 -36.76
CA ASN A 885 -56.94 -4.00 -37.71
C ASN A 885 -56.20 -2.94 -38.53
N VAL A 886 -55.38 -2.12 -37.88
CA VAL A 886 -54.67 -1.00 -38.53
C VAL A 886 -53.16 -1.06 -38.37
N THR A 887 -52.47 -0.52 -39.36
CA THR A 887 -51.08 -0.07 -39.26
C THR A 887 -51.07 1.45 -39.34
N VAL A 888 -50.52 2.09 -38.32
CA VAL A 888 -50.24 3.53 -38.32
C VAL A 888 -48.76 3.70 -38.58
N GLY A 889 -48.40 4.45 -39.61
CA GLY A 889 -47.01 4.61 -39.99
C GLY A 889 -46.73 5.96 -40.62
N GLU A 890 -45.48 6.37 -40.53
CA GLU A 890 -44.99 7.58 -41.16
C GLU A 890 -44.55 7.28 -42.60
N PHE A 891 -45.13 8.01 -43.55
CA PHE A 891 -44.83 7.88 -44.97
C PHE A 891 -44.42 9.23 -45.55
N LYS A 892 -43.50 9.18 -46.52
CA LYS A 892 -43.12 10.36 -47.29
C LYS A 892 -44.08 10.51 -48.46
N LEU A 893 -44.79 11.64 -48.53
CA LEU A 893 -45.67 11.94 -49.66
C LEU A 893 -44.83 12.10 -50.93
N THR A 894 -45.19 11.40 -52.01
CA THR A 894 -44.70 11.65 -53.36
C THR A 894 -45.79 12.39 -54.15
N ASP A 895 -45.48 13.54 -54.76
CA ASP A 895 -46.48 14.26 -55.57
C ASP A 895 -46.91 13.42 -56.78
N PRO A 896 -48.19 13.50 -57.20
CA PRO A 896 -48.70 12.82 -58.39
C PRO A 896 -47.98 13.21 -59.69
N GLU A 897 -47.35 14.39 -59.75
CA GLU A 897 -46.68 14.94 -60.94
C GLU A 897 -45.15 14.75 -60.94
N GLY A 898 -44.59 13.92 -60.07
CA GLY A 898 -43.14 13.66 -60.04
C GLY A 898 -42.30 14.77 -59.40
N GLY A 899 -42.94 15.76 -58.76
CA GLY A 899 -42.29 16.70 -57.85
C GLY A 899 -41.89 16.04 -56.52
N ARG A 900 -40.70 16.34 -56.01
CA ARG A 900 -40.28 15.91 -54.67
C ARG A 900 -41.01 16.74 -53.61
N SER A 901 -42.28 16.41 -53.29
CA SER A 901 -42.84 16.80 -52.00
C SER A 901 -42.01 16.14 -50.89
N GLY A 902 -41.40 16.96 -50.03
CA GLY A 902 -40.56 16.49 -48.91
C GLY A 902 -41.34 16.22 -47.62
N ARG A 903 -42.68 16.30 -47.66
CA ARG A 903 -43.52 16.33 -46.47
C ARG A 903 -43.82 14.91 -45.97
N TRP A 904 -43.51 14.66 -44.70
CA TRP A 904 -43.84 13.42 -44.01
C TRP A 904 -45.22 13.53 -43.37
N VAL A 905 -46.03 12.47 -43.49
CA VAL A 905 -47.38 12.40 -42.91
C VAL A 905 -47.57 11.02 -42.27
N MET A 906 -48.26 11.01 -41.12
CA MET A 906 -48.77 9.80 -40.49
C MET A 906 -50.05 9.35 -41.20
N GLU A 907 -50.06 8.13 -41.72
CA GLU A 907 -51.25 7.53 -42.33
C GLU A 907 -51.72 6.29 -41.56
N ILE A 908 -53.03 6.10 -41.53
CA ILE A 908 -53.68 4.90 -41.00
C ILE A 908 -54.05 4.01 -42.19
N LYS A 909 -53.51 2.79 -42.23
CA LYS A 909 -53.80 1.77 -43.25
C LYS A 909 -54.44 0.56 -42.60
N LYS A 910 -55.41 -0.08 -43.26
CA LYS A 910 -55.94 -1.36 -42.79
C LYS A 910 -54.87 -2.44 -42.94
N LEU A 911 -54.67 -3.24 -41.88
CA LEU A 911 -53.92 -4.50 -41.94
C LEU A 911 -54.66 -5.43 -42.91
N LYS A 912 -53.93 -5.93 -43.91
CA LYS A 912 -54.43 -6.92 -44.86
C LYS A 912 -54.47 -8.30 -44.22
#